data_AF-A0A928IZE0-F1
#
_entry.id   AF-A0A928IZE0-F1
#
_cell.length_a   1.000
_cell.length_b   1.000
_cell.length_c   1.000
_cell.angle_alpha   90.00
_cell.angle_beta   90.00
_cell.angle_gamma   90.00
#
_symmetry.space_group_name_H-M   'P 1'
#
loop_
_entity.id
_entity.type
_entity.pdbx_description
1 polymer ?
#
loop_
_entity_poly.entity_id
_entity_poly.type
_entity_poly.pdbx_seq_one_letter_code
_entity_poly.pdbx_strand_id
1 'polypeptide(L)'
;MVKSRILRTFTVLLALVMLVTQAGVIALAESAGTVPVNTGIKTAAEELEEVKELLSAISYHEYLDDNDTALDGEDNVLLTYADIVKDKTTTDATLLGADELAKLLHDTYYEQIPLASSMKDRIRAKTEQHNLFNEKYIAEMVKEAREGMAEVDKVVYTTDRTEITYQFEIKNAGFYSFDIGYMVPEASSNNVGRSIMVDGVYPYSETRTVSFTGTWVDEYDSRYERGFILDINDNEIRPTKVAYPSWSQRFVFDTSGYYTEPLKYYFTEGTHTVTINSIKGALIIKDIRVCSFEGQKSYKEVQAEYAAKGYKAASDKTPIKIQSEKAYRTSDQSIYAVTDRSSASTEPQDAAKVYLNSIGGTKWQSNAQWIEWEVDVEEDGLYQIATRFKQDTLGGMFVSRRLYIDGEVPFEEANRISFNYDSSWQTQFIGKVVKNDKGENTIEPFDFYLTKGRHVIRMEVALGDMAEVLRDIDESVTRINSYYLKITMITGPDPDVYRDYGFTKLIPEVMEGLVEESKLLYNVSAQLEEVTGQKGEDSVLLDKIALILELMGSDDDNVAPNLSTLKDNVGSLSTWISDTRNQALTLDYLQIQSSDNKVLPKADAGFWKSLVHELKSFVMSFVSDYNNLGAMDKTEKNEDPVEVWISAGRDQAQILRTMLTDFTAESGISVNLKLVAAGSLLPSTLAGSGPDVSLQNSSDTCINYAIRSAVLPVTKMDGLDEVIKRFDDSAMDPVTLYNEVYGLPETETFNMMFIRLDVFAELGMEIPKTWDDLYSLLPVLQSNNLQVGMASALSGTTMLLYQKDEPLFSRALSGEEMVKAGYAAEDAYLTEGMSINLDSNVALDCFKELCEFFTMYSFPISYDFDNRFRSGEMPIAIAPYTNYNKLTVFAPEISGRWKISTLPGTATYAVDEDGDYIYGEDGKRVIESINYDSVGTVTCCIMMKGAQGDEERAWEFMKWWTDKDAQSNYGNELVALLGPSGQYATANLEALREQPWSPDVRAALEDQFSNLIAIPEYPGGYIVSRYVSFAFLAAYNENADPVDKLLSYISYIDAELSRKREEFDLPTLEEFNS
;
A
#
# COMPACT_ATOMS: atom_id res chain seq x y z
N MET A 1 13.40 -49.96 13.43
CA MET A 1 13.58 -48.82 14.35
C MET A 1 12.73 -47.62 13.99
N VAL A 2 12.87 -46.98 12.81
CA VAL A 2 12.08 -45.78 12.46
C VAL A 2 10.55 -46.03 12.43
N LYS A 3 10.11 -47.16 11.86
CA LYS A 3 8.68 -47.54 11.86
C LYS A 3 8.09 -47.86 13.24
N SER A 4 8.89 -48.35 14.20
CA SER A 4 8.39 -48.59 15.57
C SER A 4 8.48 -47.33 16.45
N ARG A 5 9.37 -46.39 16.14
CA ARG A 5 9.42 -45.05 16.78
C ARG A 5 8.23 -44.19 16.36
N ILE A 6 7.91 -44.12 15.07
CA ILE A 6 6.72 -43.39 14.58
C ILE A 6 5.44 -44.00 15.14
N LEU A 7 5.31 -45.33 15.16
CA LEU A 7 4.13 -45.99 15.73
C LEU A 7 3.99 -45.72 17.24
N ARG A 8 5.11 -45.64 17.99
CA ARG A 8 5.10 -45.30 19.43
C ARG A 8 4.67 -43.85 19.68
N THR A 9 5.23 -42.89 18.94
CA THR A 9 4.83 -41.48 19.05
C THR A 9 3.36 -41.28 18.67
N PHE A 10 2.91 -41.93 17.60
CA PHE A 10 1.53 -41.83 17.14
C PHE A 10 0.55 -42.48 18.13
N THR A 11 0.93 -43.60 18.76
CA THR A 11 0.08 -44.28 19.77
C THR A 11 -0.02 -43.47 21.07
N VAL A 12 1.07 -42.80 21.48
CA VAL A 12 1.08 -41.91 22.65
C VAL A 12 0.28 -40.63 22.39
N LEU A 13 0.37 -40.06 21.18
CA LEU A 13 -0.46 -38.93 20.77
C LEU A 13 -1.95 -39.31 20.74
N LEU A 14 -2.27 -40.49 20.19
CA LEU A 14 -3.65 -40.99 20.15
C LEU A 14 -4.23 -41.21 21.55
N ALA A 15 -3.42 -41.74 22.48
CA ALA A 15 -3.81 -41.95 23.87
C ALA A 15 -4.03 -40.61 24.61
N LEU A 16 -3.18 -39.61 24.38
CA LEU A 16 -3.34 -38.26 24.92
C LEU A 16 -4.59 -37.56 24.36
N VAL A 17 -4.85 -37.68 23.06
CA VAL A 17 -6.04 -37.12 22.43
C VAL A 17 -7.31 -37.80 22.94
N MET A 18 -7.30 -39.12 23.15
CA MET A 18 -8.44 -39.84 23.76
C MET A 18 -8.67 -39.43 25.21
N LEU A 19 -7.61 -39.22 26.00
CA LEU A 19 -7.71 -38.73 27.38
C LEU A 19 -8.28 -37.30 27.45
N VAL A 20 -7.86 -36.40 26.56
CA VAL A 20 -8.37 -35.02 26.49
C VAL A 20 -9.82 -34.98 26.03
N THR A 21 -10.19 -35.81 25.04
CA THR A 21 -11.57 -35.89 24.55
C THR A 21 -12.52 -36.52 25.58
N GLN A 22 -12.12 -37.57 26.30
CA GLN A 22 -12.94 -38.14 27.37
C GLN A 22 -13.03 -37.23 28.60
N ALA A 23 -11.96 -36.52 28.97
CA ALA A 23 -12.01 -35.49 30.01
C ALA A 23 -12.98 -34.35 29.65
N GLY A 24 -13.00 -33.94 28.38
CA GLY A 24 -13.99 -32.99 27.85
C GLY A 24 -15.42 -33.52 27.92
N VAL A 25 -15.66 -34.79 27.58
CA VAL A 25 -17.00 -35.41 27.64
C VAL A 25 -17.49 -35.59 29.09
N ILE A 26 -16.61 -35.90 30.03
CA ILE A 26 -16.96 -36.01 31.46
C ILE A 26 -17.23 -34.62 32.05
N ALA A 27 -16.45 -33.59 31.69
CA ALA A 27 -16.70 -32.20 32.09
C ALA A 27 -18.02 -31.64 31.52
N LEU A 28 -18.37 -32.02 30.28
CA LEU A 28 -19.66 -31.71 29.65
C LEU A 28 -20.84 -32.46 30.32
N ALA A 29 -20.63 -33.69 30.79
CA ALA A 29 -21.65 -34.45 31.51
C ALA A 29 -21.87 -33.95 32.96
N GLU A 30 -20.82 -33.43 33.60
CA GLU A 30 -20.85 -32.78 34.92
C GLU A 30 -21.48 -31.38 34.86
N SER A 31 -21.19 -30.57 33.84
CA SER A 31 -21.85 -29.26 33.63
C SER A 31 -23.34 -29.40 33.27
N ALA A 32 -23.72 -30.52 32.65
CA ALA A 32 -25.11 -30.88 32.38
C ALA A 32 -25.84 -31.58 33.56
N GLY A 33 -25.16 -31.84 34.68
CA GLY A 33 -25.77 -32.38 35.91
C GLY A 33 -26.23 -33.84 35.85
N THR A 34 -25.69 -34.65 34.93
CA THR A 34 -26.19 -36.02 34.66
C THR A 34 -25.45 -37.15 35.38
N VAL A 35 -24.32 -36.87 36.07
CA VAL A 35 -23.53 -37.86 36.83
C VAL A 35 -23.03 -37.27 38.16
N PRO A 36 -23.01 -38.02 39.29
CA PRO A 36 -22.46 -37.52 40.56
C PRO A 36 -20.93 -37.43 40.55
N VAL A 37 -20.39 -36.27 40.96
CA VAL A 37 -18.97 -35.87 41.00
C VAL A 37 -18.00 -36.91 41.60
N ASN A 38 -18.43 -37.69 42.59
CA ASN A 38 -17.57 -38.70 43.23
C ASN A 38 -17.42 -40.02 42.45
N THR A 39 -18.13 -40.18 41.33
CA THR A 39 -18.07 -41.39 40.50
C THR A 39 -17.08 -41.21 39.34
N GLY A 40 -17.01 -40.02 38.72
CA GLY A 40 -16.07 -39.72 37.62
C GLY A 40 -14.60 -39.75 38.03
N ILE A 41 -14.28 -39.29 39.24
CA ILE A 41 -12.90 -39.27 39.78
C ILE A 41 -12.38 -40.69 40.05
N LYS A 42 -13.27 -41.65 40.35
CA LYS A 42 -12.88 -43.05 40.63
C LYS A 42 -12.63 -43.84 39.34
N THR A 43 -13.44 -43.63 38.31
CA THR A 43 -13.27 -44.30 37.00
C THR A 43 -12.01 -43.80 36.29
N ALA A 44 -11.73 -42.50 36.33
CA ALA A 44 -10.51 -41.93 35.74
C ALA A 44 -9.22 -42.44 36.41
N ALA A 45 -9.24 -42.71 37.72
CA ALA A 45 -8.08 -43.24 38.45
C ALA A 45 -7.84 -44.74 38.19
N GLU A 46 -8.89 -45.54 37.99
CA GLU A 46 -8.79 -46.96 37.63
C GLU A 46 -8.33 -47.15 36.17
N GLU A 47 -8.79 -46.29 35.24
CA GLU A 47 -8.36 -46.31 33.83
C GLU A 47 -6.93 -45.77 33.63
N LEU A 48 -6.46 -44.83 34.46
CA LEU A 48 -5.06 -44.39 34.45
C LEU A 48 -4.09 -45.51 34.86
N GLU A 49 -4.54 -46.42 35.71
CA GLU A 49 -3.74 -47.56 36.19
C GLU A 49 -3.69 -48.68 35.13
N GLU A 50 -4.75 -48.89 34.34
CA GLU A 50 -4.74 -49.76 33.14
C GLU A 50 -3.83 -49.19 32.02
N VAL A 51 -3.82 -47.87 31.82
CA VAL A 51 -2.91 -47.20 30.86
C VAL A 51 -1.44 -47.30 31.31
N LYS A 52 -1.17 -47.22 32.63
CA LYS A 52 0.16 -47.51 33.18
C LYS A 52 0.60 -48.95 32.97
N GLU A 53 -0.30 -49.93 33.15
CA GLU A 53 0.02 -51.34 32.86
C GLU A 53 0.33 -51.54 31.36
N LEU A 54 -0.43 -50.91 30.46
CA LEU A 54 -0.20 -50.94 29.01
C LEU A 54 1.14 -50.29 28.60
N LEU A 55 1.50 -49.16 29.20
CA LEU A 55 2.79 -48.48 28.97
C LEU A 55 3.98 -49.26 29.54
N SER A 56 3.80 -49.93 30.68
CA SER A 56 4.82 -50.79 31.30
C SER A 56 5.05 -52.10 30.52
N ALA A 57 4.02 -52.63 29.85
CA ALA A 57 4.12 -53.81 28.99
C ALA A 57 4.86 -53.52 27.68
N ILE A 58 4.85 -52.26 27.21
CA ILE A 58 5.55 -51.83 25.98
C ILE A 58 7.04 -51.52 26.24
N SER A 59 7.46 -51.30 27.49
CA SER A 59 8.83 -50.89 27.84
C SER A 59 9.74 -51.99 28.38
N TYR A 60 9.27 -53.23 28.62
CA TYR A 60 10.06 -54.25 29.34
C TYR A 60 10.55 -55.48 28.53
N HIS A 61 10.23 -55.62 27.24
CA HIS A 61 10.58 -56.84 26.47
C HIS A 61 11.56 -56.69 25.29
N GLU A 62 12.13 -55.50 25.06
CA GLU A 62 13.17 -55.32 24.03
C GLU A 62 14.41 -54.50 24.51
N TYR A 63 14.53 -54.22 25.81
CA TYR A 63 15.59 -53.36 26.38
C TYR A 63 16.79 -54.12 26.99
N LEU A 64 16.97 -55.43 26.76
CA LEU A 64 18.06 -56.19 27.39
C LEU A 64 18.99 -56.98 26.46
N ASP A 65 19.18 -56.57 25.22
CA ASP A 65 20.39 -56.98 24.48
C ASP A 65 20.99 -55.79 23.70
N ASP A 66 22.27 -55.56 23.97
CA ASP A 66 23.22 -54.60 23.36
C ASP A 66 23.32 -53.16 23.93
N ASN A 67 23.72 -53.11 25.20
CA ASN A 67 24.83 -52.32 25.79
C ASN A 67 25.19 -50.90 25.27
N ASP A 68 25.01 -49.95 26.21
CA ASP A 68 26.08 -49.15 26.88
C ASP A 68 26.72 -47.97 26.12
N THR A 69 26.06 -46.80 26.14
CA THR A 69 26.70 -45.47 26.32
C THR A 69 25.65 -44.39 26.63
N ALA A 70 25.96 -43.57 27.65
CA ALA A 70 25.47 -42.21 28.00
C ALA A 70 24.02 -41.79 27.66
N LEU A 71 23.28 -41.44 28.71
CA LEU A 71 21.97 -40.78 28.68
C LEU A 71 22.04 -39.40 27.97
N ASP A 72 21.31 -39.25 26.86
CA ASP A 72 21.09 -37.98 26.16
C ASP A 72 19.95 -37.16 26.81
N GLY A 73 20.03 -35.83 26.67
CA GLY A 73 19.21 -34.83 27.35
C GLY A 73 17.71 -34.78 27.01
N GLU A 74 17.15 -35.73 26.26
CA GLU A 74 15.72 -35.77 25.92
C GLU A 74 14.84 -36.33 27.05
N ASP A 75 15.35 -37.23 27.90
CA ASP A 75 14.57 -37.80 29.02
C ASP A 75 14.35 -36.79 30.17
N ASN A 76 15.13 -35.70 30.21
CA ASN A 76 14.90 -34.59 31.13
C ASN A 76 13.68 -33.73 30.71
N VAL A 77 13.32 -33.70 29.43
CA VAL A 77 12.17 -32.92 28.94
C VAL A 77 10.85 -33.56 29.37
N LEU A 78 10.77 -34.89 29.34
CA LEU A 78 9.56 -35.64 29.72
C LEU A 78 9.32 -35.67 31.25
N LEU A 79 10.39 -35.73 32.05
CA LEU A 79 10.29 -35.63 33.51
C LEU A 79 9.90 -34.21 33.95
N THR A 80 10.40 -33.18 33.26
CA THR A 80 10.02 -31.78 33.54
C THR A 80 8.58 -31.50 33.09
N TYR A 81 8.10 -32.13 32.01
CA TYR A 81 6.71 -32.03 31.58
C TYR A 81 5.73 -32.65 32.60
N ALA A 82 6.10 -33.79 33.19
CA ALA A 82 5.30 -34.45 34.23
C ALA A 82 5.29 -33.64 35.53
N ASP A 83 6.39 -32.96 35.87
CA ASP A 83 6.48 -32.09 37.05
C ASP A 83 5.76 -30.74 36.84
N ILE A 84 5.75 -30.17 35.62
CA ILE A 84 4.95 -28.98 35.27
C ILE A 84 3.45 -29.27 35.31
N VAL A 85 3.02 -30.43 34.81
CA VAL A 85 1.61 -30.87 34.91
C VAL A 85 1.22 -31.16 36.36
N LYS A 86 2.18 -31.55 37.23
CA LYS A 86 1.94 -31.77 38.66
C LYS A 86 1.77 -30.48 39.46
N ASP A 87 2.42 -29.39 39.05
CA ASP A 87 2.48 -28.14 39.83
C ASP A 87 1.46 -27.07 39.38
N LYS A 88 0.72 -27.32 38.27
CA LYS A 88 -0.31 -26.40 37.75
C LYS A 88 -1.70 -27.01 37.51
N THR A 89 -2.04 -28.14 38.12
CA THR A 89 -3.45 -28.57 38.19
C THR A 89 -4.21 -27.77 39.25
N THR A 90 -4.51 -26.52 38.92
CA THR A 90 -5.77 -25.87 39.27
C THR A 90 -5.96 -24.68 38.32
N THR A 91 -6.97 -24.80 37.45
CA THR A 91 -7.77 -23.71 36.82
C THR A 91 -7.46 -23.12 35.43
N ASP A 92 -6.40 -23.46 34.69
CA ASP A 92 -6.09 -22.71 33.43
C ASP A 92 -5.81 -23.52 32.14
N ALA A 93 -6.14 -24.81 32.07
CA ALA A 93 -5.76 -25.65 30.91
C ALA A 93 -6.79 -25.71 29.75
N THR A 94 -7.91 -24.98 29.82
CA THR A 94 -9.02 -25.15 28.85
C THR A 94 -9.21 -24.03 27.82
N LEU A 95 -8.33 -23.03 27.74
CA LEU A 95 -8.63 -21.81 26.97
C LEU A 95 -7.53 -21.22 26.07
N LEU A 96 -6.38 -21.88 25.87
CA LEU A 96 -5.30 -21.30 25.05
C LEU A 96 -5.37 -21.77 23.59
N GLY A 97 -5.45 -20.82 22.65
CA GLY A 97 -5.26 -21.06 21.22
C GLY A 97 -3.82 -21.42 20.88
N ALA A 98 -3.59 -22.03 19.71
CA ALA A 98 -2.25 -22.47 19.27
C ALA A 98 -1.21 -21.32 19.24
N ASP A 99 -1.64 -20.11 18.94
CA ASP A 99 -0.79 -18.91 18.89
C ASP A 99 -0.42 -18.39 20.30
N GLU A 100 -1.33 -18.46 21.26
CA GLU A 100 -1.04 -18.09 22.65
C GLU A 100 -0.15 -19.14 23.33
N LEU A 101 -0.27 -20.42 22.94
CA LEU A 101 0.63 -21.47 23.40
C LEU A 101 2.05 -21.25 22.85
N ALA A 102 2.17 -20.83 21.59
CA ALA A 102 3.44 -20.45 20.97
C ALA A 102 4.05 -19.20 21.61
N LYS A 103 3.22 -18.24 22.03
CA LYS A 103 3.63 -17.02 22.75
C LYS A 103 4.00 -17.28 24.21
N LEU A 104 3.31 -18.18 24.91
CA LEU A 104 3.69 -18.59 26.27
C LEU A 104 5.02 -19.37 26.28
N LEU A 105 5.27 -20.14 25.22
CA LEU A 105 6.57 -20.75 24.92
C LEU A 105 7.63 -19.69 24.57
N HIS A 106 7.24 -18.57 23.97
CA HIS A 106 8.13 -17.42 23.74
C HIS A 106 8.58 -16.80 25.07
N ASP A 107 7.65 -16.38 25.92
CA ASP A 107 7.95 -15.60 27.12
C ASP A 107 8.67 -16.43 28.21
N THR A 108 8.38 -17.73 28.31
CA THR A 108 8.94 -18.57 29.37
C THR A 108 10.33 -19.13 29.02
N TYR A 109 10.67 -19.23 27.72
CA TYR A 109 11.88 -19.94 27.27
C TYR A 109 12.93 -19.02 26.62
N TYR A 110 12.57 -17.83 26.12
CA TYR A 110 13.48 -17.02 25.29
C TYR A 110 14.38 -16.03 26.06
N GLU A 111 14.08 -15.67 27.31
CA GLU A 111 14.96 -14.78 28.11
C GLU A 111 16.16 -15.49 28.78
N GLN A 112 16.20 -16.83 28.80
CA GLN A 112 17.16 -17.56 29.65
C GLN A 112 18.22 -18.43 28.94
N ILE A 113 18.30 -18.43 27.60
CA ILE A 113 19.26 -19.30 26.88
C ILE A 113 20.45 -18.47 26.35
N PRO A 114 21.71 -18.83 26.66
CA PRO A 114 22.87 -18.12 26.14
C PRO A 114 22.98 -18.26 24.62
N LEU A 115 23.22 -17.15 23.93
CA LEU A 115 23.71 -17.14 22.55
C LEU A 115 24.92 -18.08 22.44
N ALA A 116 24.86 -19.06 21.55
CA ALA A 116 25.97 -19.94 21.23
C ALA A 116 27.14 -19.09 20.73
N SER A 117 28.09 -18.82 21.61
CA SER A 117 29.29 -18.05 21.30
C SER A 117 30.25 -18.94 20.51
N SER A 118 30.74 -18.39 19.40
CA SER A 118 31.71 -18.95 18.46
C SER A 118 31.20 -20.05 17.52
N MET A 119 30.73 -19.67 16.32
CA MET A 119 30.91 -20.47 15.10
C MET A 119 30.58 -19.64 13.84
N LYS A 120 31.61 -19.19 13.10
CA LYS A 120 31.48 -18.49 11.81
C LYS A 120 31.31 -19.48 10.65
N ASP A 121 30.31 -20.36 10.71
CA ASP A 121 30.03 -21.29 9.62
C ASP A 121 29.04 -20.64 8.64
N ARG A 122 29.50 -20.33 7.42
CA ARG A 122 28.65 -19.88 6.30
C ARG A 122 28.24 -21.10 5.47
N ILE A 123 26.94 -21.36 5.37
CA ILE A 123 26.39 -22.43 4.52
C ILE A 123 25.72 -21.80 3.30
N ARG A 124 26.13 -22.23 2.09
CA ARG A 124 25.50 -21.82 0.83
C ARG A 124 24.47 -22.88 0.44
N ALA A 125 23.21 -22.47 0.27
CA ALA A 125 22.14 -23.39 -0.04
C ALA A 125 22.24 -23.94 -1.48
N LYS A 126 21.75 -25.17 -1.69
CA LYS A 126 21.61 -25.79 -3.02
C LYS A 126 20.20 -25.60 -3.53
N THR A 127 20.05 -25.24 -4.81
CA THR A 127 18.75 -25.03 -5.46
C THR A 127 18.25 -26.32 -6.10
N GLU A 128 17.05 -26.76 -5.74
CA GLU A 128 16.39 -27.93 -6.35
C GLU A 128 15.15 -27.50 -7.16
N GLN A 129 15.32 -26.62 -8.16
CA GLN A 129 14.35 -26.43 -9.25
C GLN A 129 14.94 -25.51 -10.33
N HIS A 130 14.96 -25.96 -11.59
CA HIS A 130 15.34 -25.16 -12.76
C HIS A 130 14.05 -24.66 -13.44
N ASN A 131 13.51 -23.52 -13.02
CA ASN A 131 12.65 -22.74 -13.91
C ASN A 131 13.57 -21.98 -14.87
N LEU A 132 13.88 -22.61 -16.00
CA LEU A 132 14.67 -22.05 -17.10
C LEU A 132 13.85 -20.96 -17.81
N PHE A 133 13.88 -19.74 -17.27
CA PHE A 133 13.69 -18.55 -18.11
C PHE A 133 14.98 -18.32 -18.92
N ASN A 134 14.80 -17.89 -20.16
CA ASN A 134 15.79 -17.80 -21.25
C ASN A 134 17.21 -17.44 -20.75
N GLU A 135 18.13 -18.42 -20.74
CA GLU A 135 19.54 -18.22 -20.32
C GLU A 135 20.19 -17.03 -21.02
N LYS A 136 19.75 -16.71 -22.25
CA LYS A 136 20.21 -15.55 -23.02
C LYS A 136 19.78 -14.21 -22.39
N TYR A 137 18.56 -14.13 -21.88
CA TYR A 137 18.02 -12.92 -21.24
C TYR A 137 18.71 -12.68 -19.88
N ILE A 138 18.86 -13.74 -19.08
CA ILE A 138 19.61 -13.67 -17.81
C ILE A 138 21.08 -13.30 -18.07
N ALA A 139 21.71 -13.86 -19.10
CA ALA A 139 23.07 -13.51 -19.49
C ALA A 139 23.21 -12.05 -19.97
N GLU A 140 22.21 -11.49 -20.65
CA GLU A 140 22.17 -10.06 -21.01
C GLU A 140 22.03 -9.17 -19.77
N MET A 141 21.10 -9.47 -18.84
CA MET A 141 20.95 -8.69 -17.60
C MET A 141 22.15 -8.76 -16.67
N VAL A 142 22.78 -9.94 -16.53
CA VAL A 142 24.01 -10.13 -15.74
C VAL A 142 25.19 -9.38 -16.38
N LYS A 143 25.20 -9.22 -17.71
CA LYS A 143 26.20 -8.45 -18.44
C LYS A 143 25.99 -6.94 -18.32
N GLU A 144 24.76 -6.50 -18.07
CA GLU A 144 24.40 -5.09 -17.81
C GLU A 144 24.68 -4.65 -16.36
N ALA A 145 24.96 -5.58 -15.43
CA ALA A 145 25.31 -5.25 -14.05
C ALA A 145 26.56 -4.35 -14.01
N ARG A 146 26.38 -3.10 -13.56
CA ARG A 146 27.38 -2.05 -13.75
C ARG A 146 28.55 -2.12 -12.76
N GLU A 147 28.32 -2.63 -11.54
CA GLU A 147 29.35 -2.74 -10.48
C GLU A 147 29.11 -3.95 -9.55
N GLY A 148 30.18 -4.49 -8.97
CA GLY A 148 30.13 -5.52 -7.91
C GLY A 148 30.48 -6.95 -8.35
N MET A 149 31.78 -7.22 -8.49
CA MET A 149 32.46 -8.54 -8.63
C MET A 149 32.32 -9.32 -9.96
N ALA A 150 33.36 -10.11 -10.26
CA ALA A 150 33.57 -10.93 -11.46
C ALA A 150 32.59 -12.10 -11.63
N GLU A 151 32.42 -12.53 -12.90
CA GLU A 151 31.70 -13.72 -13.42
C GLU A 151 30.96 -14.57 -12.36
N VAL A 152 29.65 -14.36 -12.27
CA VAL A 152 28.76 -15.22 -11.47
C VAL A 152 28.21 -16.32 -12.40
N ASP A 153 28.67 -17.55 -12.23
CA ASP A 153 28.33 -18.68 -13.12
C ASP A 153 26.84 -19.09 -13.10
N LYS A 154 26.10 -18.81 -12.01
CA LYS A 154 24.67 -19.14 -11.85
C LYS A 154 23.95 -18.14 -10.94
N VAL A 155 22.84 -17.58 -11.42
CA VAL A 155 21.90 -16.73 -10.68
C VAL A 155 20.48 -17.24 -10.87
N VAL A 156 19.55 -16.85 -10.01
CA VAL A 156 18.13 -17.15 -10.16
C VAL A 156 17.35 -15.87 -10.41
N TYR A 157 16.68 -15.80 -11.56
CA TYR A 157 15.76 -14.72 -11.89
C TYR A 157 14.36 -15.07 -11.40
N THR A 158 13.80 -14.23 -10.54
CA THR A 158 12.43 -14.35 -10.03
C THR A 158 11.57 -13.24 -10.63
N THR A 159 10.42 -13.61 -11.18
CA THR A 159 9.34 -12.70 -11.59
C THR A 159 8.20 -12.75 -10.59
N ASP A 160 7.11 -12.04 -10.86
CA ASP A 160 5.91 -11.89 -10.03
C ASP A 160 5.19 -13.18 -9.61
N ARG A 161 5.52 -14.36 -10.16
CA ARG A 161 4.88 -15.65 -9.79
C ARG A 161 5.88 -16.78 -9.57
N THR A 162 7.07 -16.45 -9.06
CA THR A 162 8.12 -17.44 -8.83
C THR A 162 8.14 -17.89 -7.38
N GLU A 163 8.10 -19.21 -7.17
CA GLU A 163 8.46 -19.87 -5.93
C GLU A 163 9.81 -20.56 -6.13
N ILE A 164 10.74 -20.41 -5.17
CA ILE A 164 12.01 -21.13 -5.20
C ILE A 164 12.27 -21.71 -3.83
N THR A 165 12.53 -23.02 -3.79
CA THR A 165 12.95 -23.71 -2.58
C THR A 165 14.44 -24.04 -2.62
N TYR A 166 15.12 -23.68 -1.55
CA TYR A 166 16.53 -23.95 -1.30
C TYR A 166 16.66 -24.94 -0.15
N GLN A 167 17.60 -25.87 -0.26
CA GLN A 167 17.92 -26.82 0.80
C GLN A 167 19.33 -26.54 1.37
N PHE A 168 19.45 -26.60 2.69
CA PHE A 168 20.72 -26.45 3.40
C PHE A 168 20.80 -27.39 4.61
N GLU A 169 22.02 -27.62 5.06
CA GLU A 169 22.34 -28.51 6.16
C GLU A 169 22.90 -27.70 7.32
N ILE A 170 22.19 -27.70 8.45
CA ILE A 170 22.55 -27.02 9.68
C ILE A 170 23.33 -27.99 10.56
N LYS A 171 24.57 -27.64 10.89
CA LYS A 171 25.46 -28.51 11.69
C LYS A 171 25.24 -28.38 13.19
N ASN A 172 24.74 -27.24 13.65
CA ASN A 172 24.52 -26.98 15.07
C ASN A 172 23.17 -26.29 15.20
N ALA A 173 22.34 -26.76 16.13
CA ALA A 173 21.09 -26.08 16.42
C ALA A 173 21.37 -24.66 16.97
N GLY A 174 20.55 -23.69 16.57
CA GLY A 174 20.72 -22.29 17.00
C GLY A 174 19.95 -21.29 16.16
N PHE A 175 20.15 -20.00 16.47
CA PHE A 175 19.58 -18.89 15.70
C PHE A 175 20.50 -18.46 14.57
N TYR A 176 19.92 -18.31 13.39
CA TYR A 176 20.59 -17.88 12.17
C TYR A 176 19.81 -16.75 11.51
N SER A 177 20.47 -15.98 10.65
CA SER A 177 19.85 -14.97 9.80
C SER A 177 20.18 -15.26 8.34
N PHE A 178 19.33 -14.76 7.44
CA PHE A 178 19.59 -14.83 6.01
C PHE A 178 20.32 -13.58 5.54
N ASP A 179 21.46 -13.78 4.88
CA ASP A 179 22.21 -12.76 4.15
C ASP A 179 22.12 -13.07 2.65
N ILE A 180 21.42 -12.22 1.90
CA ILE A 180 21.02 -12.47 0.52
C ILE A 180 21.79 -11.53 -0.42
N GLY A 181 22.47 -12.12 -1.39
CA GLY A 181 23.07 -11.42 -2.52
C GLY A 181 22.04 -11.29 -3.65
N TYR A 182 21.65 -10.06 -3.97
CA TYR A 182 20.59 -9.78 -4.94
C TYR A 182 20.90 -8.59 -5.87
N MET A 183 20.15 -8.50 -6.96
CA MET A 183 20.07 -7.33 -7.83
C MET A 183 18.62 -7.10 -8.27
N VAL A 184 18.18 -5.86 -8.28
CA VAL A 184 16.88 -5.46 -8.86
C VAL A 184 17.11 -5.05 -10.32
N PRO A 185 16.44 -5.69 -11.29
CA PRO A 185 16.55 -5.34 -12.70
C PRO A 185 15.78 -4.04 -13.03
N GLU A 186 16.15 -3.38 -14.13
CA GLU A 186 15.54 -2.11 -14.58
C GLU A 186 14.04 -2.21 -14.84
N ALA A 187 13.57 -3.34 -15.38
CA ALA A 187 12.15 -3.59 -15.64
C ALA A 187 11.31 -3.86 -14.36
N SER A 188 11.89 -3.76 -13.16
CA SER A 188 11.20 -4.03 -11.91
C SER A 188 10.74 -2.76 -11.20
N SER A 189 9.57 -2.84 -10.56
CA SER A 189 9.05 -1.83 -9.64
C SER A 189 10.06 -1.38 -8.56
N ASN A 190 9.95 -0.13 -8.08
CA ASN A 190 10.84 0.50 -7.09
C ASN A 190 11.15 -0.34 -5.83
N ASN A 191 10.20 -1.17 -5.39
CA ASN A 191 10.34 -2.03 -4.21
C ASN A 191 9.91 -3.47 -4.51
N VAL A 192 10.85 -4.40 -4.36
CA VAL A 192 10.65 -5.81 -4.66
C VAL A 192 10.29 -6.56 -3.38
N GLY A 193 9.15 -7.25 -3.38
CA GLY A 193 8.63 -7.94 -2.21
C GLY A 193 8.79 -9.46 -2.33
N ARG A 194 9.32 -10.11 -1.31
CA ARG A 194 9.37 -11.57 -1.19
C ARG A 194 8.78 -12.03 0.13
N SER A 195 8.20 -13.22 0.17
CA SER A 195 7.91 -13.91 1.42
C SER A 195 8.92 -15.04 1.61
N ILE A 196 9.22 -15.40 2.86
CA ILE A 196 10.19 -16.42 3.23
C ILE A 196 9.51 -17.45 4.12
N MET A 197 9.43 -18.69 3.67
CA MET A 197 9.01 -19.83 4.47
C MET A 197 10.23 -20.66 4.89
N VAL A 198 10.17 -21.22 6.09
CA VAL A 198 11.10 -22.22 6.58
C VAL A 198 10.32 -23.52 6.76
N ASP A 199 10.78 -24.61 6.16
CA ASP A 199 10.14 -25.93 6.23
C ASP A 199 8.64 -25.90 5.88
N GLY A 200 8.28 -25.09 4.88
CA GLY A 200 6.93 -24.96 4.35
C GLY A 200 5.98 -24.08 5.16
N VAL A 201 6.45 -23.43 6.22
CA VAL A 201 5.63 -22.53 7.05
C VAL A 201 6.25 -21.13 7.14
N TYR A 202 5.42 -20.11 7.34
CA TYR A 202 5.88 -18.77 7.72
C TYR A 202 6.19 -18.75 9.22
N PRO A 203 7.46 -18.59 9.64
CA PRO A 203 7.80 -18.63 11.07
C PRO A 203 7.10 -17.56 11.90
N TYR A 204 6.88 -16.38 11.30
CA TYR A 204 6.21 -15.22 11.91
C TYR A 204 5.76 -14.22 10.82
N SER A 205 4.94 -13.23 11.19
CA SER A 205 4.29 -12.26 10.29
C SER A 205 5.27 -11.53 9.37
N GLU A 206 6.42 -11.12 9.90
CA GLU A 206 7.42 -10.30 9.21
C GLU A 206 8.03 -11.07 8.03
N THR A 207 8.06 -12.41 8.07
CA THR A 207 8.54 -13.23 6.95
C THR A 207 7.58 -13.26 5.77
N ARG A 208 6.32 -12.85 5.98
CA ARG A 208 5.33 -12.77 4.90
C ARG A 208 5.62 -11.63 3.94
N THR A 209 6.38 -10.62 4.36
CA THR A 209 6.80 -9.50 3.51
C THR A 209 8.22 -9.04 3.87
N VAL A 210 9.16 -9.32 2.98
CA VAL A 210 10.53 -8.84 3.00
C VAL A 210 10.76 -7.98 1.76
N SER A 211 11.31 -6.79 1.95
CA SER A 211 11.54 -5.81 0.89
C SER A 211 13.01 -5.74 0.46
N PHE A 212 13.23 -5.67 -0.85
CA PHE A 212 14.53 -5.41 -1.47
C PHE A 212 14.43 -4.11 -2.28
N THR A 213 15.33 -3.17 -2.02
CA THR A 213 15.37 -1.87 -2.70
C THR A 213 16.16 -1.96 -4.00
N GLY A 214 15.70 -1.24 -5.03
CA GLY A 214 16.50 -0.97 -6.22
C GLY A 214 17.63 0.02 -5.96
N THR A 215 18.37 0.37 -7.02
CA THR A 215 19.35 1.46 -7.03
C THR A 215 19.06 2.34 -8.23
N TRP A 216 19.11 3.66 -8.02
CA TRP A 216 18.76 4.68 -9.01
C TRP A 216 19.82 5.78 -9.03
N VAL A 217 20.07 6.34 -10.22
CA VAL A 217 20.99 7.45 -10.43
C VAL A 217 20.32 8.55 -11.23
N ASP A 218 20.68 9.80 -10.94
CA ASP A 218 20.25 10.95 -11.72
C ASP A 218 21.18 11.15 -12.93
N GLU A 219 20.60 11.37 -14.11
CA GLU A 219 21.35 11.69 -15.32
C GLU A 219 21.67 13.18 -15.38
N TYR A 220 22.90 13.50 -14.99
CA TYR A 220 23.41 14.87 -15.05
C TYR A 220 24.00 15.19 -16.42
N ASP A 221 23.72 16.39 -16.92
CA ASP A 221 24.23 16.87 -18.20
C ASP A 221 25.55 17.65 -18.00
N SER A 222 26.64 17.08 -18.51
CA SER A 222 27.99 17.65 -18.46
C SER A 222 28.16 19.04 -19.11
N ARG A 223 27.21 19.49 -19.93
CA ARG A 223 27.21 20.84 -20.52
C ARG A 223 26.94 21.92 -19.48
N TYR A 224 26.32 21.57 -18.36
CA TYR A 224 25.99 22.48 -17.26
C TYR A 224 26.92 22.22 -16.07
N GLU A 225 27.47 23.28 -15.46
CA GLU A 225 28.49 23.18 -14.40
C GLU A 225 28.04 22.30 -13.22
N ARG A 226 26.78 22.42 -12.81
CA ARG A 226 26.21 21.61 -11.73
C ARG A 226 25.66 20.26 -12.21
N GLY A 227 25.36 20.14 -13.50
CA GLY A 227 24.74 18.96 -14.11
C GLY A 227 23.23 19.07 -14.35
N PHE A 228 22.58 20.13 -13.86
CA PHE A 228 21.15 20.37 -14.03
C PHE A 228 20.86 21.14 -15.32
N ILE A 229 19.91 20.66 -16.11
CA ILE A 229 19.41 21.36 -17.30
C ILE A 229 18.66 22.61 -16.84
N LEU A 230 18.74 23.70 -17.62
CA LEU A 230 18.08 24.96 -17.32
C LEU A 230 16.86 25.19 -18.25
N ASP A 231 15.77 25.71 -17.70
CA ASP A 231 14.62 26.16 -18.49
C ASP A 231 14.90 27.52 -19.16
N ILE A 232 13.94 28.03 -19.96
CA ILE A 232 14.05 29.33 -20.64
C ILE A 232 14.21 30.54 -19.71
N ASN A 233 13.93 30.37 -18.42
CA ASN A 233 14.08 31.39 -17.37
C ASN A 233 15.34 31.16 -16.51
N ASP A 234 16.24 30.28 -16.95
CA ASP A 234 17.42 29.81 -16.23
C ASP A 234 17.12 29.11 -14.88
N ASN A 235 15.94 28.53 -14.71
CA ASN A 235 15.63 27.67 -13.56
C ASN A 235 16.19 26.27 -13.78
N GLU A 236 16.70 25.64 -12.73
CA GLU A 236 17.10 24.25 -12.81
C GLU A 236 15.90 23.32 -12.89
N ILE A 237 15.99 22.39 -13.84
CA ILE A 237 15.03 21.32 -14.06
C ILE A 237 15.55 20.06 -13.39
N ARG A 238 14.63 19.30 -12.79
CA ARG A 238 14.92 17.99 -12.20
C ARG A 238 15.57 17.08 -13.26
N PRO A 239 16.69 16.43 -12.95
CA PRO A 239 17.30 15.48 -13.87
C PRO A 239 16.41 14.24 -14.03
N THR A 240 16.46 13.61 -15.19
CA THR A 240 15.85 12.29 -15.41
C THR A 240 16.55 11.29 -14.49
N LYS A 241 15.78 10.42 -13.85
CA LYS A 241 16.31 9.38 -12.97
C LYS A 241 16.17 8.04 -13.65
N VAL A 242 17.25 7.25 -13.67
CA VAL A 242 17.30 5.96 -14.35
C VAL A 242 17.69 4.85 -13.39
N ALA A 243 17.18 3.64 -13.65
CA ALA A 243 17.53 2.48 -12.85
C ALA A 243 19.02 2.16 -13.03
N TYR A 244 19.68 1.76 -11.95
CA TYR A 244 21.08 1.38 -11.93
C TYR A 244 21.21 -0.03 -11.36
N PRO A 245 20.98 -1.10 -12.17
CA PRO A 245 21.13 -2.47 -11.71
C PRO A 245 22.54 -2.74 -11.16
N SER A 246 22.62 -3.01 -9.86
CA SER A 246 23.86 -3.26 -9.14
C SER A 246 23.70 -4.39 -8.12
N TRP A 247 24.77 -5.14 -7.89
CA TRP A 247 24.77 -6.20 -6.89
C TRP A 247 24.80 -5.64 -5.47
N SER A 248 23.88 -6.11 -4.64
CA SER A 248 23.80 -5.80 -3.21
C SER A 248 23.87 -7.08 -2.39
N GLN A 249 24.51 -7.01 -1.22
CA GLN A 249 24.54 -8.06 -0.23
C GLN A 249 23.91 -7.51 1.06
N ARG A 250 22.81 -8.10 1.51
CA ARG A 250 22.05 -7.57 2.65
C ARG A 250 21.47 -8.69 3.49
N PHE A 251 21.55 -8.52 4.81
CA PHE A 251 20.74 -9.29 5.73
C PHE A 251 19.24 -9.01 5.53
N VAL A 252 18.41 -10.02 5.77
CA VAL A 252 16.95 -9.86 5.77
C VAL A 252 16.51 -9.16 7.05
N PHE A 253 15.88 -8.00 6.89
CA PHE A 253 15.26 -7.23 7.97
C PHE A 253 13.74 -7.23 7.83
N ASP A 254 13.06 -6.94 8.93
CA ASP A 254 11.66 -6.56 8.89
C ASP A 254 11.46 -5.29 8.03
N THR A 255 10.46 -5.33 7.14
CA THR A 255 10.14 -4.22 6.24
C THR A 255 9.57 -3.02 7.00
N SER A 256 8.88 -3.22 8.13
CA SER A 256 8.29 -2.11 8.90
C SER A 256 9.33 -1.26 9.63
N GLY A 257 10.48 -1.86 9.96
CA GLY A 257 11.58 -1.20 10.67
C GLY A 257 11.49 -1.29 12.18
N TYR A 258 10.49 -2.00 12.71
CA TYR A 258 10.29 -2.25 14.14
C TYR A 258 11.38 -3.12 14.74
N TYR A 259 11.99 -3.99 13.94
CA TYR A 259 13.16 -4.75 14.32
C TYR A 259 14.42 -4.15 13.69
N THR A 260 15.31 -3.66 14.55
CA THR A 260 16.54 -2.98 14.13
C THR A 260 17.68 -3.96 13.80
N GLU A 261 17.54 -5.23 14.17
CA GLU A 261 18.43 -6.33 13.83
C GLU A 261 17.85 -7.22 12.71
N PRO A 262 18.70 -8.00 12.00
CA PRO A 262 18.21 -9.00 11.05
C PRO A 262 17.23 -9.99 11.67
N LEU A 263 16.28 -10.45 10.86
CA LEU A 263 15.35 -11.52 11.22
C LEU A 263 16.13 -12.79 11.60
N LYS A 264 15.75 -13.40 12.73
CA LYS A 264 16.41 -14.58 13.32
C LYS A 264 15.50 -15.80 13.22
N TYR A 265 16.07 -16.89 12.73
CA TYR A 265 15.40 -18.16 12.47
C TYR A 265 16.06 -19.24 13.32
N TYR A 266 15.27 -19.95 14.12
CA TYR A 266 15.77 -21.10 14.87
C TYR A 266 15.81 -22.32 13.97
N PHE A 267 16.96 -22.99 13.91
CA PHE A 267 17.13 -24.26 13.21
C PHE A 267 17.63 -25.35 14.15
N THR A 268 17.16 -26.57 13.93
CA THR A 268 17.73 -27.78 14.54
C THR A 268 18.93 -28.29 13.73
N GLU A 269 19.71 -29.22 14.28
CA GLU A 269 20.71 -29.92 13.49
C GLU A 269 20.03 -30.80 12.43
N GLY A 270 20.51 -30.72 11.18
CA GLY A 270 19.99 -31.50 10.06
C GLY A 270 19.62 -30.67 8.85
N THR A 271 18.81 -31.26 7.98
CA THR A 271 18.42 -30.67 6.69
C THR A 271 17.17 -29.84 6.84
N HIS A 272 17.23 -28.59 6.38
CA HIS A 272 16.12 -27.65 6.37
C HIS A 272 15.90 -27.08 4.98
N THR A 273 14.70 -26.55 4.76
CA THR A 273 14.29 -25.91 3.51
C THR A 273 13.89 -24.47 3.73
N VAL A 274 14.24 -23.60 2.80
CA VAL A 274 13.80 -22.21 2.74
C VAL A 274 13.16 -21.96 1.40
N THR A 275 11.91 -21.52 1.42
CA THR A 275 11.15 -21.19 0.22
C THR A 275 10.99 -19.68 0.14
N ILE A 276 11.41 -19.09 -0.97
CA ILE A 276 11.23 -17.67 -1.26
C ILE A 276 10.14 -17.54 -2.33
N ASN A 277 9.05 -16.85 -1.99
CA ASN A 277 7.96 -16.58 -2.92
C ASN A 277 7.96 -15.12 -3.36
N SER A 278 7.72 -14.89 -4.64
CA SER A 278 7.50 -13.55 -5.17
C SER A 278 6.17 -12.98 -4.73
N ILE A 279 6.21 -11.81 -4.08
CA ILE A 279 5.03 -10.99 -3.79
C ILE A 279 4.85 -9.91 -4.84
N LYS A 280 5.93 -9.22 -5.25
CA LYS A 280 5.90 -8.21 -6.32
C LYS A 280 7.30 -7.90 -6.83
N GLY A 281 7.41 -7.54 -8.11
CA GLY A 281 8.64 -7.08 -8.73
C GLY A 281 9.64 -8.22 -9.01
N ALA A 282 10.53 -8.01 -9.95
CA ALA A 282 11.55 -8.97 -10.31
C ALA A 282 12.80 -8.86 -9.42
N LEU A 283 13.46 -9.99 -9.12
CA LEU A 283 14.69 -10.03 -8.32
C LEU A 283 15.64 -11.06 -8.91
N ILE A 284 16.90 -10.69 -9.04
CA ILE A 284 17.97 -11.62 -9.39
C ILE A 284 18.67 -12.01 -8.10
N ILE A 285 18.59 -13.27 -7.72
CA ILE A 285 19.23 -13.81 -6.51
C ILE A 285 20.51 -14.56 -6.93
N LYS A 286 21.65 -14.16 -6.35
CA LYS A 286 22.95 -14.78 -6.59
C LYS A 286 23.31 -15.83 -5.55
N ASP A 287 23.10 -15.51 -4.28
CA ASP A 287 23.33 -16.43 -3.18
C ASP A 287 22.49 -16.09 -1.95
N ILE A 288 22.16 -17.12 -1.18
CA ILE A 288 21.55 -17.02 0.14
C ILE A 288 22.53 -17.66 1.11
N ARG A 289 22.93 -16.91 2.14
CA ARG A 289 23.79 -17.38 3.22
C ARG A 289 22.95 -17.50 4.48
N VAL A 290 23.04 -18.66 5.11
CA VAL A 290 22.50 -18.88 6.45
C VAL A 290 23.68 -18.75 7.41
N CYS A 291 23.67 -17.73 8.25
CA CYS A 291 24.78 -17.45 9.18
C CYS A 291 24.28 -16.81 10.48
N SER A 292 25.04 -16.99 11.56
CA SER A 292 24.81 -16.25 12.80
C SER A 292 25.12 -14.76 12.58
N PHE A 293 24.23 -13.88 13.02
CA PHE A 293 24.49 -12.45 13.08
C PHE A 293 25.28 -12.12 14.36
N GLU A 294 26.53 -11.67 14.20
CA GLU A 294 27.30 -11.05 15.28
C GLU A 294 27.07 -9.53 15.17
N GLY A 295 26.46 -8.91 16.18
CA GLY A 295 26.21 -7.47 16.20
C GLY A 295 27.49 -6.62 16.06
N GLN A 296 27.34 -5.33 15.76
CA GLN A 296 28.48 -4.42 15.66
C GLN A 296 29.10 -4.16 17.05
N LYS A 297 30.41 -3.86 17.05
CA LYS A 297 31.09 -3.35 18.26
C LYS A 297 30.53 -1.98 18.63
N SER A 298 30.56 -1.64 19.92
CA SER A 298 30.18 -0.29 20.33
C SER A 298 31.24 0.72 19.92
N TYR A 299 30.84 1.98 19.72
CA TYR A 299 31.77 3.06 19.35
C TYR A 299 32.89 3.20 20.38
N LYS A 300 32.61 2.94 21.66
CA LYS A 300 33.62 2.95 22.72
C LYS A 300 34.71 1.89 22.52
N GLU A 301 34.34 0.70 22.03
CA GLU A 301 35.30 -0.37 21.71
C GLU A 301 36.12 0.00 20.47
N VAL A 302 35.45 0.53 19.42
CA VAL A 302 36.12 0.99 18.20
C VAL A 302 37.10 2.14 18.48
N GLN A 303 36.71 3.10 19.32
CA GLN A 303 37.57 4.20 19.74
C GLN A 303 38.82 3.69 20.49
N ALA A 304 38.67 2.69 21.35
CA ALA A 304 39.81 2.05 22.02
C ALA A 304 40.73 1.34 21.02
N GLU A 305 40.19 0.72 19.97
CA GLU A 305 40.99 0.14 18.88
C GLU A 305 41.74 1.19 18.07
N TYR A 306 41.10 2.32 17.76
CA TYR A 306 41.74 3.43 17.07
C TYR A 306 42.91 3.98 17.88
N ALA A 307 42.72 4.15 19.20
CA ALA A 307 43.78 4.56 20.10
C ALA A 307 44.93 3.53 20.16
N ALA A 308 44.62 2.23 20.20
CA ALA A 308 45.61 1.15 20.23
C ALA A 308 46.41 1.04 18.91
N LYS A 309 45.77 1.30 17.77
CA LYS A 309 46.43 1.36 16.45
C LYS A 309 47.19 2.67 16.21
N GLY A 310 47.03 3.66 17.09
CA GLY A 310 47.71 4.94 17.01
C GLY A 310 47.18 5.85 15.89
N TYR A 311 45.91 5.68 15.49
CA TYR A 311 45.26 6.56 14.52
C TYR A 311 45.19 8.00 15.06
N LYS A 312 45.32 8.98 14.16
CA LYS A 312 45.36 10.40 14.49
C LYS A 312 44.39 11.17 13.61
N ALA A 313 44.00 12.34 14.08
CA ALA A 313 43.26 13.31 13.27
C ALA A 313 44.01 13.61 11.97
N ALA A 314 43.25 13.78 10.88
CA ALA A 314 43.82 14.26 9.62
C ALA A 314 44.51 15.62 9.83
N SER A 315 45.63 15.82 9.16
CA SER A 315 46.44 17.03 9.27
C SER A 315 45.81 18.22 8.55
N ASP A 316 45.14 17.99 7.41
CA ASP A 316 44.35 19.02 6.74
C ASP A 316 43.04 19.27 7.50
N LYS A 317 42.83 20.53 7.88
CA LYS A 317 41.64 20.98 8.62
C LYS A 317 40.59 21.61 7.71
N THR A 318 40.87 21.72 6.41
CA THR A 318 39.93 22.26 5.42
C THR A 318 38.74 21.31 5.29
N PRO A 319 37.51 21.77 5.58
CA PRO A 319 36.36 20.92 5.44
C PRO A 319 36.06 20.62 3.98
N ILE A 320 35.79 19.35 3.66
CA ILE A 320 35.29 18.90 2.37
C ILE A 320 33.77 19.00 2.41
N LYS A 321 33.19 19.87 1.58
CA LYS A 321 31.73 20.04 1.50
C LYS A 321 31.18 19.26 0.30
N ILE A 322 30.14 18.47 0.55
CA ILE A 322 29.43 17.67 -0.44
C ILE A 322 27.99 18.18 -0.49
N GLN A 323 27.60 18.72 -1.64
CA GLN A 323 26.24 19.19 -1.85
C GLN A 323 25.27 18.01 -1.93
N SER A 324 24.23 18.04 -1.10
CA SER A 324 23.41 16.86 -0.87
C SER A 324 22.48 16.53 -2.03
N GLU A 325 22.05 17.55 -2.79
CA GLU A 325 21.21 17.43 -3.98
C GLU A 325 21.88 16.69 -5.13
N LYS A 326 23.21 16.58 -5.09
CA LYS A 326 24.00 15.79 -6.03
C LYS A 326 24.32 14.41 -5.45
N ALA A 327 23.27 13.61 -5.25
CA ALA A 327 23.41 12.24 -4.78
C ALA A 327 24.22 11.40 -5.78
N TYR A 328 25.06 10.50 -5.26
CA TYR A 328 25.72 9.50 -6.08
C TYR A 328 24.74 8.43 -6.55
N ARG A 329 23.96 7.90 -5.60
CA ARG A 329 22.94 6.86 -5.79
C ARG A 329 21.83 7.02 -4.77
N THR A 330 20.66 6.50 -5.12
CA THR A 330 19.47 6.49 -4.26
C THR A 330 18.79 5.13 -4.33
N SER A 331 18.10 4.75 -3.26
CA SER A 331 17.37 3.47 -3.19
C SER A 331 16.06 3.44 -3.98
N ASP A 332 15.49 4.63 -4.24
CA ASP A 332 14.13 4.81 -4.73
C ASP A 332 14.11 5.98 -5.73
N GLN A 333 13.32 5.82 -6.79
CA GLN A 333 13.19 6.85 -7.82
C GLN A 333 12.55 8.15 -7.29
N SER A 334 11.76 8.06 -6.21
CA SER A 334 11.11 9.23 -5.59
C SER A 334 12.10 10.18 -4.92
N ILE A 335 13.36 9.76 -4.70
CA ILE A 335 14.36 10.56 -3.99
C ILE A 335 15.16 11.39 -4.99
N TYR A 336 14.77 12.65 -5.18
CA TYR A 336 15.45 13.56 -6.12
C TYR A 336 15.67 14.94 -5.49
N ALA A 337 16.54 15.72 -6.13
CA ALA A 337 16.86 17.07 -5.73
C ALA A 337 15.63 17.99 -5.72
N VAL A 338 15.46 18.77 -4.65
CA VAL A 338 14.35 19.72 -4.47
C VAL A 338 14.87 21.13 -4.22
N THR A 339 13.98 22.10 -4.38
CA THR A 339 14.27 23.51 -4.08
C THR A 339 13.74 23.88 -2.69
N ASP A 340 14.62 24.41 -1.84
CA ASP A 340 14.29 25.13 -0.63
C ASP A 340 14.68 26.61 -0.76
N ARG A 341 13.69 27.49 -0.58
CA ARG A 341 13.88 28.96 -0.56
C ARG A 341 13.66 29.57 0.82
N SER A 342 13.52 28.74 1.85
CA SER A 342 13.18 29.18 3.19
C SER A 342 14.36 29.88 3.88
N SER A 343 15.59 29.59 3.45
CA SER A 343 16.81 30.23 3.96
C SER A 343 17.70 30.81 2.85
N ALA A 344 18.24 32.00 3.11
CA ALA A 344 19.27 32.63 2.28
C ALA A 344 20.66 31.97 2.41
N SER A 345 20.80 30.97 3.28
CA SER A 345 22.03 30.19 3.48
C SER A 345 21.98 28.80 2.85
N THR A 346 20.85 28.37 2.30
CA THR A 346 20.77 27.17 1.45
C THR A 346 21.68 27.34 0.25
N GLU A 347 22.38 26.28 -0.15
CA GLU A 347 23.45 26.38 -1.13
C GLU A 347 23.21 25.43 -2.31
N PRO A 348 23.07 25.95 -3.54
CA PRO A 348 23.02 27.37 -3.93
C PRO A 348 21.64 28.02 -3.73
N GLN A 349 21.61 29.35 -3.81
CA GLN A 349 20.38 30.13 -3.69
C GLN A 349 20.42 31.38 -4.59
N ASP A 350 19.28 31.72 -5.20
CA ASP A 350 19.09 32.94 -5.98
C ASP A 350 17.71 33.57 -5.73
N ALA A 351 17.62 34.90 -5.86
CA ALA A 351 16.39 35.64 -5.57
C ALA A 351 15.35 35.54 -6.71
N ALA A 352 15.79 35.28 -7.94
CA ALA A 352 14.95 35.22 -9.13
C ALA A 352 14.85 33.81 -9.71
N LYS A 353 15.94 33.04 -9.66
CA LYS A 353 16.02 31.70 -10.24
C LYS A 353 15.66 30.62 -9.22
N VAL A 354 15.06 29.53 -9.71
CA VAL A 354 14.79 28.31 -8.95
C VAL A 354 16.00 27.39 -9.11
N TYR A 355 16.73 27.17 -8.02
CA TYR A 355 17.84 26.22 -7.94
C TYR A 355 17.41 24.98 -7.17
N LEU A 356 17.79 23.80 -7.65
CA LEU A 356 17.72 22.57 -6.87
C LEU A 356 18.91 22.59 -5.91
N ASN A 357 18.66 22.60 -4.61
CA ASN A 357 19.66 22.96 -3.59
C ASN A 357 19.52 22.16 -2.28
N SER A 358 18.67 21.14 -2.29
CA SER A 358 18.50 20.25 -1.16
C SER A 358 17.99 18.90 -1.66
N ILE A 359 18.05 17.88 -0.79
CA ILE A 359 17.45 16.57 -1.07
C ILE A 359 16.75 16.04 0.17
N GLY A 360 15.71 15.23 -0.04
CA GLY A 360 15.01 14.52 1.02
C GLY A 360 13.67 15.15 1.39
N GLY A 361 13.44 15.40 2.67
CA GLY A 361 12.13 15.75 3.21
C GLY A 361 11.15 14.59 3.04
N THR A 362 9.93 14.87 2.60
CA THR A 362 8.91 13.83 2.33
C THR A 362 9.29 12.89 1.19
N LYS A 363 10.32 13.22 0.40
CA LYS A 363 10.87 12.34 -0.64
C LYS A 363 11.79 11.25 -0.08
N TRP A 364 12.31 11.43 1.13
CA TRP A 364 13.22 10.51 1.83
C TRP A 364 12.78 10.33 3.29
N GLN A 365 11.81 9.43 3.49
CA GLN A 365 11.12 9.27 4.76
C GLN A 365 10.73 7.83 5.11
N SER A 366 10.65 6.93 4.10
CA SER A 366 10.20 5.56 4.32
C SER A 366 11.36 4.68 4.78
N ASN A 367 11.09 3.73 5.68
CA ASN A 367 12.08 2.78 6.18
C ASN A 367 12.88 2.11 5.04
N ALA A 368 14.17 1.87 5.27
CA ALA A 368 15.13 1.34 4.30
C ALA A 368 15.43 2.21 3.05
N GLN A 369 14.78 3.38 2.88
CA GLN A 369 15.20 4.31 1.85
C GLN A 369 16.59 4.87 2.17
N TRP A 370 17.47 5.01 1.19
CA TRP A 370 18.82 5.49 1.41
C TRP A 370 19.32 6.42 0.30
N ILE A 371 20.26 7.28 0.67
CA ILE A 371 21.01 8.16 -0.24
C ILE A 371 22.50 7.91 -0.01
N GLU A 372 23.25 7.85 -1.10
CA GLU A 372 24.71 7.74 -1.10
C GLU A 372 25.36 9.01 -1.64
N TRP A 373 26.50 9.36 -1.06
CA TRP A 373 27.39 10.41 -1.55
C TRP A 373 28.83 9.93 -1.58
N GLU A 374 29.59 10.49 -2.50
CA GLU A 374 31.02 10.18 -2.65
C GLU A 374 31.88 11.26 -2.02
N VAL A 375 32.97 10.85 -1.40
CA VAL A 375 34.01 11.74 -0.91
C VAL A 375 35.38 11.20 -1.27
N ASP A 376 36.27 12.07 -1.73
CA ASP A 376 37.70 11.80 -1.79
C ASP A 376 38.42 12.48 -0.63
N VAL A 377 39.16 11.71 0.17
CA VAL A 377 40.02 12.24 1.24
C VAL A 377 41.49 12.15 0.84
N GLU A 378 42.26 13.20 1.14
CA GLU A 378 43.63 13.35 0.65
C GLU A 378 44.68 12.56 1.45
N GLU A 379 44.36 12.12 2.66
CA GLU A 379 45.25 11.37 3.54
C GLU A 379 44.48 10.44 4.48
N ASP A 380 45.19 9.46 5.05
CA ASP A 380 44.64 8.61 6.10
C ASP A 380 44.46 9.42 7.39
N GLY A 381 43.31 9.31 8.04
CA GLY A 381 43.10 10.03 9.30
C GLY A 381 41.74 9.79 9.94
N LEU A 382 41.60 10.31 11.16
CA LEU A 382 40.32 10.39 11.86
C LEU A 382 39.58 11.66 11.43
N TYR A 383 38.40 11.46 10.85
CA TYR A 383 37.50 12.49 10.36
C TYR A 383 36.19 12.51 11.15
N GLN A 384 35.50 13.64 11.10
CA GLN A 384 34.15 13.83 11.62
C GLN A 384 33.24 14.29 10.49
N ILE A 385 31.98 13.86 10.54
CA ILE A 385 30.95 14.22 9.58
C ILE A 385 30.00 15.19 10.25
N ALA A 386 29.74 16.32 9.61
CA ALA A 386 28.71 17.28 9.99
C ALA A 386 27.70 17.42 8.85
N THR A 387 26.46 17.76 9.20
CA THR A 387 25.35 17.93 8.26
C THR A 387 24.66 19.25 8.52
N ARG A 388 24.29 19.95 7.45
CA ARG A 388 23.24 20.98 7.50
C ARG A 388 21.93 20.35 7.07
N PHE A 389 20.97 20.31 7.97
CA PHE A 389 19.74 19.55 7.80
C PHE A 389 18.52 20.35 8.28
N LYS A 390 17.34 19.91 7.88
CA LYS A 390 16.07 20.39 8.37
C LYS A 390 15.14 19.21 8.62
N GLN A 391 14.60 19.16 9.84
CA GLN A 391 13.57 18.22 10.26
C GLN A 391 12.44 19.08 10.81
N ASP A 392 11.42 19.34 9.99
CA ASP A 392 10.32 20.25 10.28
C ASP A 392 8.96 19.53 10.27
N THR A 393 8.97 18.19 10.29
CA THR A 393 7.76 17.37 10.18
C THR A 393 7.29 16.77 11.51
N LEU A 394 8.20 16.33 12.39
CA LEU A 394 7.84 15.63 13.64
C LEU A 394 8.05 16.53 14.85
N GLY A 395 7.08 17.40 15.12
CA GLY A 395 7.11 18.36 16.24
C GLY A 395 7.44 17.70 17.57
N GLY A 396 8.49 18.18 18.26
CA GLY A 396 8.86 17.67 19.58
C GLY A 396 9.51 16.27 19.61
N MET A 397 9.78 15.68 18.44
CA MET A 397 10.45 14.38 18.28
C MET A 397 11.73 14.52 17.44
N PHE A 398 12.29 13.37 17.03
CA PHE A 398 13.44 13.28 16.14
C PHE A 398 13.17 12.26 15.04
N VAL A 399 13.99 12.33 13.98
CA VAL A 399 14.10 11.26 13.00
C VAL A 399 15.44 10.56 13.11
N SER A 400 15.51 9.30 12.73
CA SER A 400 16.73 8.50 12.82
C SER A 400 17.28 8.10 11.45
N ARG A 401 18.60 7.92 11.39
CA ARG A 401 19.33 7.38 10.24
C ARG A 401 20.34 6.33 10.70
N ARG A 402 20.45 5.27 9.90
CA ARG A 402 21.57 4.34 9.95
C ARG A 402 22.65 4.82 8.99
N LEU A 403 23.87 5.00 9.49
CA LEU A 403 25.02 5.46 8.71
C LEU A 403 25.88 4.27 8.28
N TYR A 404 26.26 4.25 7.00
CA TYR A 404 27.29 3.35 6.48
C TYR A 404 28.46 4.14 5.90
N ILE A 405 29.65 3.57 6.06
CA ILE A 405 30.88 3.99 5.39
C ILE A 405 31.36 2.79 4.58
N ASP A 406 31.51 2.96 3.26
CA ASP A 406 31.91 1.91 2.32
C ASP A 406 31.06 0.63 2.41
N GLY A 407 29.76 0.79 2.65
CA GLY A 407 28.79 -0.31 2.71
C GLY A 407 28.72 -1.03 4.06
N GLU A 408 29.52 -0.64 5.06
CA GLU A 408 29.50 -1.22 6.40
C GLU A 408 29.00 -0.22 7.45
N VAL A 409 28.22 -0.70 8.42
CA VAL A 409 27.87 0.07 9.62
C VAL A 409 29.09 0.04 10.55
N PRO A 410 29.73 1.20 10.83
CA PRO A 410 31.04 1.21 11.48
C PRO A 410 31.03 0.78 12.96
N PHE A 411 29.92 0.99 13.65
CA PHE A 411 29.70 0.62 15.05
C PHE A 411 28.20 0.65 15.38
N GLU A 412 27.81 0.05 16.51
CA GLU A 412 26.41 -0.12 16.90
C GLU A 412 25.60 1.19 16.97
N GLU A 413 26.18 2.25 17.53
CA GLU A 413 25.52 3.56 17.64
C GLU A 413 25.27 4.23 16.28
N ALA A 414 25.96 3.80 15.21
CA ALA A 414 25.71 4.29 13.86
C ALA A 414 24.37 3.77 13.27
N ASN A 415 23.72 2.81 13.92
CA ASN A 415 22.36 2.37 13.57
C ASN A 415 21.25 3.36 13.95
N ARG A 416 21.55 4.36 14.78
CA ARG A 416 20.53 5.18 15.47
C ARG A 416 20.90 6.67 15.55
N ILE A 417 21.39 7.26 14.46
CA ILE A 417 21.76 8.68 14.44
C ILE A 417 20.50 9.55 14.43
N SER A 418 20.28 10.34 15.49
CA SER A 418 19.09 11.18 15.66
C SER A 418 19.24 12.60 15.08
N PHE A 419 18.17 13.13 14.50
CA PHE A 419 18.02 14.51 14.02
C PHE A 419 16.75 15.11 14.64
N ASN A 420 16.91 16.05 15.55
CA ASN A 420 15.79 16.65 16.30
C ASN A 420 15.01 17.66 15.47
N TYR A 421 13.74 17.86 15.84
CA TYR A 421 12.87 18.86 15.23
C TYR A 421 13.33 20.30 15.44
N ASP A 422 13.34 21.07 14.36
CA ASP A 422 13.29 22.54 14.36
C ASP A 422 12.71 23.02 13.02
N SER A 423 11.82 24.00 13.08
CA SER A 423 11.27 24.68 11.89
C SER A 423 12.34 25.34 10.99
N SER A 424 13.52 25.62 11.53
CA SER A 424 14.65 26.24 10.85
C SER A 424 15.71 25.21 10.45
N TRP A 425 16.57 25.58 9.50
CA TRP A 425 17.77 24.81 9.21
C TRP A 425 18.67 24.71 10.43
N GLN A 426 19.25 23.53 10.65
CA GLN A 426 20.13 23.18 11.76
C GLN A 426 21.48 22.68 11.24
N THR A 427 22.51 22.73 12.08
CA THR A 427 23.80 22.08 11.83
C THR A 427 24.19 21.20 13.01
N GLN A 428 24.56 19.96 12.74
CA GLN A 428 25.06 19.04 13.77
C GLN A 428 26.18 18.15 13.26
N PHE A 429 27.00 17.65 14.17
CA PHE A 429 27.86 16.51 13.89
C PHE A 429 27.05 15.22 13.93
N ILE A 430 27.49 14.21 13.20
CA ILE A 430 27.07 12.84 13.45
C ILE A 430 27.73 12.38 14.76
N GLY A 431 26.91 12.00 15.74
CA GLY A 431 27.38 11.76 17.08
C GLY A 431 26.30 11.28 18.03
N LYS A 432 26.72 11.01 19.27
CA LYS A 432 25.84 10.60 20.35
C LYS A 432 25.21 11.82 21.02
N VAL A 433 23.92 11.74 21.32
CA VAL A 433 23.24 12.73 22.16
C VAL A 433 23.71 12.56 23.62
N VAL A 434 24.22 13.63 24.21
CA VAL A 434 24.67 13.69 25.60
C VAL A 434 24.13 14.94 26.28
N LYS A 435 23.78 14.84 27.56
CA LYS A 435 23.39 16.01 28.35
C LYS A 435 24.63 16.78 28.80
N ASN A 436 24.65 18.08 28.54
CA ASN A 436 25.69 18.97 29.05
C ASN A 436 25.49 19.24 30.56
N ASP A 437 26.41 19.97 31.18
CA ASP A 437 26.36 20.32 32.62
C ASP A 437 25.10 21.11 33.04
N LYS A 438 24.33 21.65 32.08
CA LYS A 438 23.07 22.35 32.30
C LYS A 438 21.84 21.46 32.08
N GLY A 439 22.04 20.19 31.73
CA GLY A 439 20.98 19.24 31.40
C GLY A 439 20.42 19.38 29.99
N GLU A 440 21.02 20.20 29.12
CA GLU A 440 20.60 20.38 27.73
C GLU A 440 21.23 19.31 26.84
N ASN A 441 20.48 18.81 25.86
CA ASN A 441 21.00 17.85 24.89
C ASN A 441 22.03 18.51 23.96
N THR A 442 23.18 17.86 23.81
CA THR A 442 24.29 18.25 22.92
C THR A 442 24.82 17.02 22.19
N ILE A 443 25.59 17.21 21.12
CA ILE A 443 26.15 16.10 20.35
C ILE A 443 27.63 15.91 20.68
N GLU A 444 27.99 14.70 21.13
CA GLU A 444 29.36 14.22 21.17
C GLU A 444 29.70 13.56 19.81
N PRO A 445 30.59 14.15 19.00
CA PRO A 445 30.83 13.71 17.62
C PRO A 445 31.59 12.38 17.56
N PHE A 446 31.22 11.51 16.62
CA PHE A 446 31.96 10.28 16.33
C PHE A 446 33.14 10.55 15.39
N ASP A 447 34.25 9.86 15.64
CA ASP A 447 35.43 9.84 14.78
C ASP A 447 35.39 8.62 13.85
N PHE A 448 35.63 8.84 12.56
CA PHE A 448 35.67 7.82 11.52
C PHE A 448 37.07 7.76 10.94
N TYR A 449 37.69 6.58 10.95
CA TYR A 449 38.98 6.39 10.28
C TYR A 449 38.76 6.17 8.78
N LEU A 450 39.22 7.11 7.96
CA LEU A 450 39.17 7.03 6.50
C LEU A 450 40.59 6.91 5.95
N THR A 451 40.74 6.11 4.89
CA THR A 451 42.00 5.95 4.15
C THR A 451 42.08 6.95 3.01
N LYS A 452 43.28 7.30 2.53
CA LYS A 452 43.42 8.15 1.35
C LYS A 452 42.66 7.56 0.15
N GLY A 453 41.78 8.36 -0.46
CA GLY A 453 41.05 8.04 -1.68
C GLY A 453 39.54 8.16 -1.52
N ARG A 454 38.82 7.49 -2.43
CA ARG A 454 37.37 7.55 -2.56
C ARG A 454 36.69 6.67 -1.51
N HIS A 455 35.69 7.26 -0.86
CA HIS A 455 34.81 6.62 0.10
C HIS A 455 33.35 6.92 -0.25
N VAL A 456 32.46 6.01 0.13
CA VAL A 456 31.01 6.18 -0.04
C VAL A 456 30.35 6.29 1.32
N ILE A 457 29.60 7.37 1.52
CA ILE A 457 28.79 7.61 2.72
C ILE A 457 27.35 7.35 2.36
N ARG A 458 26.70 6.43 3.09
CA ARG A 458 25.27 6.16 2.94
C ARG A 458 24.53 6.53 4.22
N MET A 459 23.40 7.22 4.08
CA MET A 459 22.41 7.31 5.16
C MET A 459 21.17 6.55 4.73
N GLU A 460 20.73 5.61 5.57
CA GLU A 460 19.50 4.84 5.42
C GLU A 460 18.48 5.30 6.46
N VAL A 461 17.21 5.43 6.07
CA VAL A 461 16.11 5.67 6.99
C VAL A 461 15.94 4.48 7.92
N ALA A 462 15.91 4.75 9.21
CA ALA A 462 15.64 3.78 10.26
C ALA A 462 14.75 4.42 11.33
N LEU A 463 14.09 3.61 12.15
CA LEU A 463 13.30 4.09 13.30
C LEU A 463 14.18 4.32 14.56
N GLY A 464 15.38 3.74 14.60
CA GLY A 464 16.31 3.90 15.73
C GLY A 464 15.68 3.53 17.06
N ASP A 465 15.84 4.38 18.07
CA ASP A 465 15.30 4.16 19.42
C ASP A 465 13.76 4.24 19.50
N MET A 466 13.09 4.70 18.44
CA MET A 466 11.62 4.75 18.37
C MET A 466 11.00 3.41 17.92
N ALA A 467 11.80 2.47 17.42
CA ALA A 467 11.33 1.22 16.83
C ALA A 467 10.52 0.36 17.81
N GLU A 468 11.03 0.19 19.03
CA GLU A 468 10.38 -0.61 20.09
C GLU A 468 9.08 0.04 20.56
N VAL A 469 9.10 1.35 20.83
CA VAL A 469 7.92 2.13 21.22
C VAL A 469 6.82 1.99 20.18
N LEU A 470 7.13 2.16 18.88
CA LEU A 470 6.12 2.04 17.83
C LEU A 470 5.59 0.61 17.69
N ARG A 471 6.44 -0.41 17.83
CA ARG A 471 6.02 -1.81 17.78
C ARG A 471 5.00 -2.11 18.87
N ASP A 472 5.31 -1.72 20.10
CA ASP A 472 4.45 -2.01 21.25
C ASP A 472 3.09 -1.28 21.13
N ILE A 473 3.09 -0.06 20.56
CA ILE A 473 1.86 0.70 20.27
C ILE A 473 1.06 0.03 19.14
N ASP A 474 1.71 -0.38 18.05
CA ASP A 474 1.06 -1.03 16.88
C ASP A 474 0.39 -2.36 17.29
N GLU A 475 1.08 -3.15 18.11
CA GLU A 475 0.52 -4.36 18.70
C GLU A 475 -0.66 -4.05 19.64
N SER A 476 -0.55 -3.01 20.47
CA SER A 476 -1.64 -2.59 21.37
C SER A 476 -2.86 -2.14 20.58
N VAL A 477 -2.67 -1.32 19.54
CA VAL A 477 -3.73 -0.88 18.61
C VAL A 477 -4.42 -2.08 17.97
N THR A 478 -3.65 -3.09 17.55
CA THR A 478 -4.20 -4.32 16.95
C THR A 478 -5.11 -5.07 17.94
N ARG A 479 -4.67 -5.24 19.20
CA ARG A 479 -5.46 -5.91 20.24
C ARG A 479 -6.68 -5.09 20.65
N ILE A 480 -6.51 -3.78 20.86
CA ILE A 480 -7.60 -2.85 21.17
C ILE A 480 -8.64 -2.83 20.05
N ASN A 481 -8.23 -2.87 18.77
CA ASN A 481 -9.17 -2.96 17.64
C ASN A 481 -9.94 -4.29 17.65
N SER A 482 -9.30 -5.41 17.99
CA SER A 482 -10.00 -6.69 18.16
C SER A 482 -11.03 -6.62 19.30
N TYR A 483 -10.66 -6.03 20.44
CA TYR A 483 -11.57 -5.81 21.57
C TYR A 483 -12.74 -4.88 21.19
N TYR A 484 -12.44 -3.78 20.52
CA TYR A 484 -13.41 -2.83 20.00
C TYR A 484 -14.42 -3.52 19.07
N LEU A 485 -13.95 -4.36 18.15
CA LEU A 485 -14.81 -5.13 17.26
C LEU A 485 -15.71 -6.09 18.04
N LYS A 486 -15.17 -6.88 18.97
CA LYS A 486 -15.97 -7.79 19.81
C LYS A 486 -17.04 -7.06 20.63
N ILE A 487 -16.73 -5.89 21.18
CA ILE A 487 -17.71 -5.05 21.89
C ILE A 487 -18.77 -4.56 20.90
N THR A 488 -18.36 -4.05 19.74
CA THR A 488 -19.26 -3.55 18.69
C THR A 488 -20.20 -4.64 18.19
N MET A 489 -19.74 -5.90 18.10
CA MET A 489 -20.58 -7.04 17.75
C MET A 489 -21.72 -7.29 18.74
N ILE A 490 -21.58 -6.86 20.00
CA ILE A 490 -22.63 -6.95 21.01
C ILE A 490 -23.51 -5.70 21.01
N THR A 491 -22.90 -4.52 20.89
CA THR A 491 -23.58 -3.25 21.16
C THR A 491 -24.17 -2.56 19.95
N GLY A 492 -23.63 -2.82 18.77
CA GLY A 492 -23.72 -1.92 17.63
C GLY A 492 -22.69 -0.79 17.67
N PRO A 493 -22.49 -0.09 16.55
CA PRO A 493 -21.55 1.04 16.45
C PRO A 493 -21.98 2.26 17.29
N ASP A 494 -23.29 2.36 17.61
CA ASP A 494 -23.90 3.43 18.41
C ASP A 494 -24.60 2.83 19.65
N PRO A 495 -23.86 2.47 20.72
CA PRO A 495 -24.40 1.79 21.89
C PRO A 495 -25.39 2.63 22.70
N ASP A 496 -26.42 2.00 23.29
CA ASP A 496 -27.30 2.64 24.27
C ASP A 496 -26.62 2.70 25.64
N VAL A 497 -26.21 3.90 26.05
CA VAL A 497 -25.50 4.15 27.32
C VAL A 497 -26.30 3.82 28.58
N TYR A 498 -27.62 3.57 28.47
CA TYR A 498 -28.48 3.21 29.61
C TYR A 498 -28.80 1.71 29.68
N ARG A 499 -28.29 0.92 28.74
CA ARG A 499 -28.51 -0.53 28.69
C ARG A 499 -27.36 -1.26 29.38
N ASP A 500 -27.69 -2.16 30.29
CA ASP A 500 -26.76 -3.15 30.81
C ASP A 500 -26.60 -4.28 29.78
N TYR A 501 -25.41 -4.38 29.20
CA TYR A 501 -25.04 -5.40 28.22
C TYR A 501 -24.40 -6.64 28.88
N GLY A 502 -23.96 -6.55 30.13
CA GLY A 502 -23.31 -7.65 30.86
C GLY A 502 -21.97 -8.11 30.25
N PHE A 503 -21.09 -7.19 29.87
CA PHE A 503 -19.81 -7.49 29.20
C PHE A 503 -18.93 -8.45 29.99
N THR A 504 -18.82 -8.28 31.31
CA THR A 504 -18.04 -9.20 32.18
C THR A 504 -18.55 -10.65 32.12
N LYS A 505 -19.79 -10.89 31.66
CA LYS A 505 -20.32 -12.25 31.45
C LYS A 505 -20.22 -12.72 30.01
N LEU A 506 -20.35 -11.82 29.05
CA LEU A 506 -20.41 -12.16 27.62
C LEU A 506 -19.00 -12.27 27.00
N ILE A 507 -18.10 -11.37 27.37
CA ILE A 507 -16.73 -11.24 26.84
C ILE A 507 -15.72 -10.96 27.96
N PRO A 508 -15.64 -11.82 29.01
CA PRO A 508 -14.75 -11.59 30.16
C PRO A 508 -13.27 -11.41 29.76
N GLU A 509 -12.82 -12.10 28.72
CA GLU A 509 -11.47 -12.02 28.19
C GLU A 509 -11.16 -10.64 27.58
N VAL A 510 -12.17 -9.99 26.98
CA VAL A 510 -12.02 -8.63 26.47
C VAL A 510 -11.89 -7.65 27.63
N MET A 511 -12.70 -7.80 28.68
CA MET A 511 -12.65 -6.92 29.85
C MET A 511 -11.30 -6.98 30.56
N GLU A 512 -10.76 -8.19 30.75
CA GLU A 512 -9.42 -8.40 31.29
C GLU A 512 -8.35 -7.82 30.36
N GLY A 513 -8.43 -8.10 29.07
CA GLY A 513 -7.51 -7.59 28.05
C GLY A 513 -7.45 -6.06 28.01
N LEU A 514 -8.58 -5.35 28.18
CA LEU A 514 -8.59 -3.87 28.26
C LEU A 514 -7.76 -3.36 29.44
N VAL A 515 -7.83 -4.01 30.61
CA VAL A 515 -7.03 -3.64 31.79
C VAL A 515 -5.54 -3.93 31.57
N GLU A 516 -5.21 -5.01 30.86
CA GLU A 516 -3.82 -5.33 30.50
C GLU A 516 -3.23 -4.32 29.53
N GLU A 517 -3.96 -3.98 28.45
CA GLU A 517 -3.53 -2.96 27.49
C GLU A 517 -3.38 -1.59 28.13
N SER A 518 -4.24 -1.23 29.09
CA SER A 518 -4.09 -0.01 29.88
C SER A 518 -2.71 0.10 30.54
N LYS A 519 -2.28 -0.97 31.24
CA LYS A 519 -0.97 -1.01 31.91
C LYS A 519 0.17 -0.92 30.92
N LEU A 520 0.05 -1.60 29.78
CA LEU A 520 1.05 -1.56 28.72
C LEU A 520 1.19 -0.14 28.16
N LEU A 521 0.09 0.52 27.81
CA LEU A 521 0.12 1.88 27.27
C LEU A 521 0.70 2.90 28.25
N TYR A 522 0.46 2.77 29.57
CA TYR A 522 1.14 3.61 30.56
C TYR A 522 2.67 3.40 30.59
N ASN A 523 3.13 2.15 30.45
CA ASN A 523 4.57 1.87 30.39
C ASN A 523 5.20 2.43 29.10
N VAL A 524 4.52 2.25 27.97
CA VAL A 524 4.96 2.76 26.67
C VAL A 524 4.98 4.30 26.65
N SER A 525 4.00 4.96 27.26
CA SER A 525 3.98 6.41 27.46
C SER A 525 5.24 6.89 28.20
N ALA A 526 5.63 6.20 29.28
CA ALA A 526 6.85 6.53 30.02
C ALA A 526 8.13 6.30 29.19
N GLN A 527 8.19 5.23 28.39
CA GLN A 527 9.32 4.97 27.47
C GLN A 527 9.42 6.06 26.39
N LEU A 528 8.29 6.50 25.82
CA LEU A 528 8.24 7.58 24.84
C LEU A 528 8.80 8.89 25.43
N GLU A 529 8.42 9.24 26.66
CA GLU A 529 8.96 10.41 27.38
C GLU A 529 10.48 10.30 27.60
N GLU A 530 11.00 9.10 27.86
CA GLU A 530 12.44 8.85 28.02
C GLU A 530 13.20 9.03 26.70
N VAL A 531 12.68 8.44 25.61
CA VAL A 531 13.30 8.48 24.27
C VAL A 531 13.29 9.90 23.69
N THR A 532 12.19 10.62 23.82
CA THR A 532 12.05 12.00 23.32
C THR A 532 12.67 13.04 24.26
N GLY A 533 12.85 12.69 25.54
CA GLY A 533 13.40 13.55 26.58
C GLY A 533 12.43 14.59 27.14
N GLN A 534 11.15 14.55 26.74
CA GLN A 534 10.10 15.47 27.20
C GLN A 534 8.70 14.82 27.15
N LYS A 535 7.78 15.29 27.99
CA LYS A 535 6.36 14.95 27.88
C LYS A 535 5.72 15.76 26.76
N GLY A 536 5.13 15.05 25.78
CA GLY A 536 4.53 15.61 24.58
C GLY A 536 3.02 15.35 24.48
N GLU A 537 2.39 15.86 23.43
CA GLU A 537 0.97 15.63 23.12
C GLU A 537 0.66 14.13 22.96
N ASP A 538 1.59 13.38 22.36
CA ASP A 538 1.43 11.96 22.05
C ASP A 538 1.45 11.08 23.32
N SER A 539 2.35 11.37 24.27
CA SER A 539 2.34 10.72 25.58
C SER A 539 1.03 10.98 26.35
N VAL A 540 0.42 12.16 26.18
CA VAL A 540 -0.88 12.48 26.79
C VAL A 540 -2.02 11.71 26.11
N LEU A 541 -1.95 11.50 24.79
CA LEU A 541 -2.89 10.65 24.07
C LEU A 541 -2.84 9.20 24.56
N LEU A 542 -1.63 8.63 24.72
CA LEU A 542 -1.42 7.29 25.27
C LEU A 542 -2.01 7.18 26.69
N ASP A 543 -1.70 8.13 27.58
CA ASP A 543 -2.24 8.16 28.95
C ASP A 543 -3.77 8.23 28.98
N LYS A 544 -4.38 8.97 28.04
CA LYS A 544 -5.85 9.10 27.91
C LYS A 544 -6.50 7.80 27.45
N ILE A 545 -5.89 7.11 26.48
CA ILE A 545 -6.37 5.80 26.01
C ILE A 545 -6.25 4.80 27.14
N ALA A 546 -5.09 4.72 27.80
CA ALA A 546 -4.86 3.84 28.93
C ALA A 546 -5.92 4.01 30.02
N LEU A 547 -6.27 5.26 30.37
CA LEU A 547 -7.32 5.55 31.34
C LEU A 547 -8.70 5.04 30.88
N ILE A 548 -9.05 5.24 29.60
CA ILE A 548 -10.33 4.78 29.06
C ILE A 548 -10.40 3.25 29.09
N LEU A 549 -9.33 2.57 28.70
CA LEU A 549 -9.25 1.11 28.74
C LEU A 549 -9.38 0.58 30.18
N GLU A 550 -8.74 1.24 31.15
CA GLU A 550 -8.87 0.90 32.58
C GLU A 550 -10.32 1.02 33.05
N LEU A 551 -10.98 2.14 32.73
CA LEU A 551 -12.37 2.40 33.10
C LEU A 551 -13.31 1.38 32.47
N MET A 552 -13.15 1.11 31.17
CA MET A 552 -13.97 0.15 30.43
C MET A 552 -13.76 -1.28 30.93
N GLY A 553 -12.52 -1.71 31.14
CA GLY A 553 -12.21 -3.07 31.57
C GLY A 553 -12.56 -3.36 33.04
N SER A 554 -12.62 -2.33 33.90
CA SER A 554 -12.90 -2.48 35.33
C SER A 554 -14.39 -2.49 35.68
N ASP A 555 -15.25 -1.96 34.80
CA ASP A 555 -16.69 -1.78 35.09
C ASP A 555 -17.51 -1.72 33.79
N ASP A 556 -18.47 -2.65 33.66
CA ASP A 556 -19.38 -2.79 32.52
C ASP A 556 -20.09 -1.46 32.18
N ASP A 557 -20.43 -0.64 33.18
CA ASP A 557 -21.15 0.62 33.00
C ASP A 557 -20.33 1.68 32.25
N ASN A 558 -19.00 1.52 32.18
CA ASN A 558 -18.11 2.45 31.49
C ASN A 558 -17.84 2.04 30.03
N VAL A 559 -18.21 0.85 29.59
CA VAL A 559 -17.93 0.37 28.23
C VAL A 559 -18.73 1.18 27.19
N ALA A 560 -20.06 1.15 27.28
CA ALA A 560 -20.93 1.82 26.32
C ALA A 560 -20.70 3.35 26.22
N PRO A 561 -20.58 4.11 27.33
CA PRO A 561 -20.34 5.56 27.27
C PRO A 561 -18.99 5.96 26.66
N ASN A 562 -17.97 5.09 26.73
CA ASN A 562 -16.63 5.40 26.25
C ASN A 562 -16.29 4.78 24.89
N LEU A 563 -17.14 3.92 24.31
CA LEU A 563 -16.86 3.20 23.07
C LEU A 563 -16.49 4.11 21.89
N SER A 564 -17.27 5.18 21.67
CA SER A 564 -16.96 6.17 20.62
C SER A 564 -15.65 6.90 20.88
N THR A 565 -15.35 7.22 22.15
CA THR A 565 -14.10 7.92 22.50
C THR A 565 -12.90 6.99 22.33
N LEU A 566 -13.05 5.70 22.62
CA LEU A 566 -12.04 4.68 22.36
C LEU A 566 -11.75 4.61 20.85
N LYS A 567 -12.79 4.50 20.01
CA LYS A 567 -12.66 4.49 18.54
C LYS A 567 -11.86 5.70 18.03
N ASP A 568 -12.26 6.90 18.43
CA ASP A 568 -11.63 8.14 17.98
C ASP A 568 -10.16 8.23 18.42
N ASN A 569 -9.86 7.84 19.66
CA ASN A 569 -8.50 7.88 20.16
C ASN A 569 -7.62 6.79 19.52
N VAL A 570 -8.15 5.58 19.27
CA VAL A 570 -7.42 4.51 18.56
C VAL A 570 -7.13 4.92 17.12
N GLY A 571 -8.09 5.56 16.44
CA GLY A 571 -7.86 6.17 15.14
C GLY A 571 -6.75 7.21 15.17
N SER A 572 -6.75 8.09 16.18
CA SER A 572 -5.71 9.11 16.37
C SER A 572 -4.33 8.49 16.64
N LEU A 573 -4.27 7.44 17.47
CA LEU A 573 -3.03 6.72 17.77
C LEU A 573 -2.48 6.02 16.52
N SER A 574 -3.35 5.45 15.70
CA SER A 574 -2.96 4.80 14.46
C SER A 574 -2.45 5.82 13.42
N THR A 575 -3.03 7.02 13.36
CA THR A 575 -2.49 8.13 12.55
C THR A 575 -1.11 8.54 13.05
N TRP A 576 -0.92 8.67 14.37
CA TRP A 576 0.38 9.00 14.95
C TRP A 576 1.46 7.96 14.66
N ILE A 577 1.13 6.65 14.70
CA ILE A 577 2.06 5.59 14.29
C ILE A 577 2.48 5.78 12.83
N SER A 578 1.51 6.01 11.93
CA SER A 578 1.78 6.24 10.51
C SER A 578 2.64 7.49 10.28
N ASP A 579 2.35 8.59 10.97
CA ASP A 579 3.11 9.83 10.87
C ASP A 579 4.52 9.68 11.43
N THR A 580 4.68 9.01 12.57
CA THR A 580 5.99 8.79 13.20
C THR A 580 6.85 7.81 12.41
N ARG A 581 6.25 6.83 11.72
CA ARG A 581 6.96 5.98 10.74
C ARG A 581 7.55 6.80 9.58
N ASN A 582 7.00 7.98 9.27
CA ASN A 582 7.54 8.88 8.25
C ASN A 582 8.72 9.68 8.81
N GLN A 583 9.93 9.20 8.54
CA GLN A 583 11.17 9.73 9.08
C GLN A 583 11.78 10.81 8.17
N ALA A 584 10.99 11.78 7.71
CA ALA A 584 11.42 12.80 6.75
C ALA A 584 12.62 13.64 7.25
N LEU A 585 13.65 13.78 6.41
CA LEU A 585 14.83 14.63 6.70
C LEU A 585 15.28 15.31 5.41
N THR A 586 15.40 16.63 5.44
CA THR A 586 15.97 17.40 4.32
C THR A 586 17.43 17.72 4.61
N LEU A 587 18.30 17.51 3.63
CA LEU A 587 19.71 17.87 3.69
C LEU A 587 20.01 19.00 2.70
N ASP A 588 20.97 19.86 3.08
CA ASP A 588 21.56 20.87 2.19
C ASP A 588 22.96 20.39 1.77
N TYR A 589 23.83 20.11 2.74
CA TYR A 589 25.15 19.52 2.48
C TYR A 589 25.66 18.66 3.63
N LEU A 590 26.61 17.77 3.30
CA LEU A 590 27.49 17.08 4.23
C LEU A 590 28.84 17.80 4.26
N GLN A 591 29.49 17.79 5.42
CA GLN A 591 30.81 18.37 5.61
C GLN A 591 31.70 17.39 6.35
N ILE A 592 32.83 17.02 5.75
CA ILE A 592 33.80 16.09 6.30
C ILE A 592 35.04 16.88 6.69
N GLN A 593 35.50 16.71 7.93
CA GLN A 593 36.60 17.48 8.46
C GLN A 593 37.46 16.65 9.40
N SER A 594 38.72 17.05 9.57
CA SER A 594 39.61 16.48 10.59
C SER A 594 38.93 16.50 11.97
N SER A 595 39.08 15.43 12.75
CA SER A 595 38.51 15.29 14.10
C SER A 595 39.00 16.33 15.12
N ASP A 596 40.11 17.01 14.83
CA ASP A 596 40.61 18.15 15.61
C ASP A 596 39.93 19.48 15.24
N ASN A 597 39.13 19.52 14.17
CA ASN A 597 38.33 20.67 13.79
C ASN A 597 36.91 20.50 14.36
N LYS A 598 36.56 21.27 15.40
CA LYS A 598 35.24 21.24 16.05
C LYS A 598 34.29 22.36 15.57
N VAL A 599 34.63 23.04 14.48
CA VAL A 599 33.82 24.15 13.97
C VAL A 599 32.67 23.61 13.11
N LEU A 600 31.43 23.87 13.52
CA LEU A 600 30.25 23.67 12.69
C LEU A 600 30.01 24.89 11.78
N PRO A 601 29.50 24.69 10.56
CA PRO A 601 29.02 25.80 9.75
C PRO A 601 27.77 26.43 10.37
N LYS A 602 27.47 27.67 9.98
CA LYS A 602 26.27 28.37 10.47
C LYS A 602 25.02 27.76 9.86
N ALA A 603 24.02 27.51 10.70
CA ALA A 603 22.75 26.95 10.26
C ALA A 603 21.92 27.93 9.41
N ASP A 604 21.97 29.22 9.72
CA ASP A 604 21.31 30.26 8.92
C ASP A 604 22.11 31.58 8.83
N ALA A 605 21.68 32.46 7.93
CA ALA A 605 22.19 33.79 7.74
C ALA A 605 21.73 34.70 8.88
N GLY A 606 22.52 35.73 9.22
CA GLY A 606 22.07 36.73 10.19
C GLY A 606 20.87 37.54 9.66
N PHE A 607 19.99 37.99 10.57
CA PHE A 607 18.74 38.73 10.31
C PHE A 607 18.78 39.71 9.12
N TRP A 608 19.83 40.55 9.03
CA TRP A 608 19.96 41.56 7.97
C TRP A 608 20.17 40.97 6.57
N LYS A 609 20.86 39.83 6.46
CA LYS A 609 21.10 39.17 5.16
C LYS A 609 19.81 38.48 4.69
N SER A 610 19.05 37.89 5.61
CA SER A 610 17.73 37.28 5.31
C SER A 610 16.71 38.33 4.86
N LEU A 611 16.60 39.47 5.57
CA LEU A 611 15.69 40.57 5.18
C LEU A 611 16.00 41.13 3.77
N VAL A 612 17.28 41.29 3.43
CA VAL A 612 17.69 41.75 2.09
C VAL A 612 17.37 40.72 1.02
N HIS A 613 17.48 39.42 1.32
CA HIS A 613 17.11 38.35 0.40
C HIS A 613 15.59 38.34 0.16
N GLU A 614 14.78 38.37 1.22
CA GLU A 614 13.31 38.42 1.12
C GLU A 614 12.83 39.63 0.32
N LEU A 615 13.39 40.82 0.57
CA LEU A 615 13.01 42.04 -0.14
C LEU A 615 13.38 41.98 -1.63
N LYS A 616 14.49 41.33 -1.98
CA LYS A 616 14.85 41.05 -3.37
C LYS A 616 13.90 40.05 -4.01
N SER A 617 13.62 38.93 -3.35
CA SER A 617 12.69 37.90 -3.85
C SER A 617 11.28 38.45 -4.04
N PHE A 618 10.80 39.30 -3.12
CA PHE A 618 9.53 40.01 -3.24
C PHE A 618 9.48 40.93 -4.46
N VAL A 619 10.48 41.80 -4.65
CA VAL A 619 10.52 42.70 -5.82
C VAL A 619 10.62 41.92 -7.13
N MET A 620 11.40 40.84 -7.16
CA MET A 620 11.50 39.98 -8.35
C MET A 620 10.19 39.26 -8.65
N SER A 621 9.39 38.91 -7.64
CA SER A 621 8.08 38.26 -7.85
C SER A 621 7.05 39.10 -8.62
N PHE A 622 7.18 40.43 -8.65
CA PHE A 622 6.31 41.32 -9.45
C PHE A 622 6.78 41.50 -10.91
N VAL A 623 8.00 41.08 -11.23
CA VAL A 623 8.62 41.24 -12.55
C VAL A 623 8.73 39.90 -13.27
N SER A 624 8.80 38.80 -12.52
CA SER A 624 8.79 37.43 -13.03
C SER A 624 7.36 36.98 -13.37
N ASP A 625 7.11 36.68 -14.65
CA ASP A 625 5.82 36.18 -15.15
C ASP A 625 5.66 34.69 -14.81
N TYR A 626 5.06 34.39 -13.65
CA TYR A 626 4.88 33.01 -13.14
C TYR A 626 3.82 32.19 -13.90
N ASN A 627 2.95 32.84 -14.67
CA ASN A 627 1.82 32.19 -15.34
C ASN A 627 2.17 31.66 -16.75
N ASN A 628 3.32 32.06 -17.30
CA ASN A 628 3.83 31.54 -18.56
C ASN A 628 4.86 30.43 -18.28
N LEU A 629 4.36 29.21 -18.11
CA LEU A 629 5.15 27.98 -18.06
C LEU A 629 5.63 27.60 -19.48
N GLY A 630 6.46 28.46 -20.09
CA GLY A 630 6.80 28.42 -21.53
C GLY A 630 7.77 27.30 -21.99
N ALA A 631 7.69 26.93 -23.25
CA ALA A 631 8.43 25.82 -23.90
C ALA A 631 9.95 25.79 -23.65
N MET A 632 10.53 24.59 -23.59
CA MET A 632 11.97 24.35 -23.34
C MET A 632 12.87 24.60 -24.56
N ASP A 633 12.35 24.66 -25.78
CA ASP A 633 13.16 24.95 -26.97
C ASP A 633 12.42 25.84 -27.98
N LYS A 634 13.13 26.85 -28.51
CA LYS A 634 12.73 27.50 -29.77
C LYS A 634 13.25 26.63 -30.90
N THR A 635 12.41 25.76 -31.45
CA THR A 635 12.69 25.10 -32.72
C THR A 635 12.93 26.15 -33.82
N GLU A 636 13.91 25.90 -34.70
CA GLU A 636 14.26 26.79 -35.82
C GLU A 636 13.14 26.99 -36.86
N LYS A 637 12.00 26.31 -36.70
CA LYS A 637 10.78 26.49 -37.50
C LYS A 637 9.80 27.44 -36.79
N ASN A 638 9.51 28.57 -37.43
CA ASN A 638 8.41 29.49 -37.09
C ASN A 638 7.03 28.81 -37.32
N GLU A 639 6.66 27.85 -36.49
CA GLU A 639 5.30 27.28 -36.45
C GLU A 639 4.70 27.53 -35.07
N ASP A 640 3.42 27.94 -35.00
CA ASP A 640 2.73 28.21 -33.74
C ASP A 640 2.61 26.90 -32.93
N PRO A 641 2.80 26.92 -31.59
CA PRO A 641 2.74 25.71 -30.78
C PRO A 641 1.30 25.19 -30.64
N VAL A 642 1.13 23.88 -30.52
CA VAL A 642 -0.16 23.25 -30.18
C VAL A 642 -0.52 23.65 -28.74
N GLU A 643 -1.66 24.30 -28.56
CA GLU A 643 -2.16 24.77 -27.27
C GLU A 643 -2.89 23.64 -26.54
N VAL A 644 -2.33 23.19 -25.42
CA VAL A 644 -2.86 22.07 -24.64
C VAL A 644 -3.26 22.56 -23.25
N TRP A 645 -4.51 22.30 -22.85
CA TRP A 645 -5.00 22.68 -21.52
C TRP A 645 -5.22 21.44 -20.64
N ILE A 646 -4.73 21.52 -19.41
CA ILE A 646 -4.92 20.49 -18.40
C ILE A 646 -5.61 21.07 -17.16
N SER A 647 -6.60 20.34 -16.64
CA SER A 647 -7.35 20.70 -15.42
C SER A 647 -6.90 19.84 -14.23
N ALA A 648 -5.59 19.65 -14.06
CA ALA A 648 -4.98 18.83 -13.02
C ALA A 648 -4.40 19.66 -11.86
N GLY A 649 -3.65 19.02 -10.96
CA GLY A 649 -2.75 19.74 -10.06
C GLY A 649 -1.47 20.23 -10.76
N ARG A 650 -0.75 21.15 -10.11
CA ARG A 650 0.48 21.75 -10.65
C ARG A 650 1.57 20.71 -10.91
N ASP A 651 1.68 19.77 -9.99
CA ASP A 651 2.65 18.68 -9.99
C ASP A 651 2.44 17.74 -11.20
N GLN A 652 1.18 17.37 -11.47
CA GLN A 652 0.76 16.64 -12.66
C GLN A 652 1.14 17.37 -13.96
N ALA A 653 0.90 18.69 -14.01
CA ALA A 653 1.24 19.50 -15.18
C ALA A 653 2.76 19.61 -15.41
N GLN A 654 3.55 19.66 -14.34
CA GLN A 654 5.00 19.73 -14.43
C GLN A 654 5.61 18.42 -14.95
N ILE A 655 5.07 17.26 -14.55
CA ILE A 655 5.48 15.95 -15.11
C ILE A 655 5.26 15.93 -16.62
N LEU A 656 4.04 16.25 -17.06
CA LEU A 656 3.71 16.29 -18.48
C LEU A 656 4.65 17.23 -19.24
N ARG A 657 4.95 18.40 -18.68
CA ARG A 657 5.87 19.36 -19.31
C ARG A 657 7.27 18.80 -19.52
N THR A 658 7.81 18.03 -18.59
CA THR A 658 9.12 17.37 -18.77
C THR A 658 9.05 16.39 -19.94
N MET A 659 7.97 15.61 -20.02
CA MET A 659 7.76 14.64 -21.12
C MET A 659 7.57 15.31 -22.49
N LEU A 660 7.08 16.55 -22.53
CA LEU A 660 6.92 17.30 -23.79
C LEU A 660 8.26 17.58 -24.49
N THR A 661 9.39 17.56 -23.78
CA THR A 661 10.72 17.73 -24.41
C THR A 661 11.01 16.58 -25.35
N ASP A 662 10.75 15.34 -24.91
CA ASP A 662 10.98 14.14 -25.71
C ASP A 662 10.01 14.11 -26.91
N PHE A 663 8.73 14.39 -26.65
CA PHE A 663 7.73 14.51 -27.72
C PHE A 663 8.12 15.56 -28.77
N THR A 664 8.57 16.74 -28.35
CA THR A 664 8.97 17.83 -29.26
C THR A 664 10.22 17.43 -30.06
N ALA A 665 11.17 16.75 -29.43
CA ALA A 665 12.39 16.29 -30.09
C ALA A 665 12.11 15.22 -31.16
N GLU A 666 11.17 14.31 -30.90
CA GLU A 666 10.82 13.21 -31.81
C GLU A 666 9.86 13.64 -32.93
N SER A 667 8.79 14.36 -32.58
CA SER A 667 7.75 14.77 -33.53
C SER A 667 8.08 16.07 -34.28
N GLY A 668 8.93 16.92 -33.69
CA GLY A 668 9.14 18.29 -34.16
C GLY A 668 7.98 19.24 -33.87
N ILE A 669 6.95 18.82 -33.12
CA ILE A 669 5.77 19.61 -32.77
C ILE A 669 6.01 20.29 -31.42
N SER A 670 6.05 21.62 -31.41
CA SER A 670 6.08 22.39 -30.16
C SER A 670 4.70 22.42 -29.49
N VAL A 671 4.66 22.25 -28.17
CA VAL A 671 3.43 22.24 -27.35
C VAL A 671 3.51 23.33 -26.29
N ASN A 672 2.43 24.10 -26.14
CA ASN A 672 2.25 25.07 -25.06
C ASN A 672 1.22 24.56 -24.05
N LEU A 673 1.70 24.04 -22.92
CA LEU A 673 0.85 23.48 -21.86
C LEU A 673 0.38 24.56 -20.87
N LYS A 674 -0.93 24.67 -20.66
CA LYS A 674 -1.54 25.58 -19.68
C LYS A 674 -2.35 24.84 -18.62
N LEU A 675 -2.06 25.15 -17.37
CA LEU A 675 -2.88 24.74 -16.22
C LEU A 675 -4.07 25.68 -16.08
N VAL A 676 -5.29 25.16 -16.19
CA VAL A 676 -6.52 25.96 -16.15
C VAL A 676 -7.54 25.37 -15.19
N ALA A 677 -8.47 26.21 -14.73
CA ALA A 677 -9.63 25.71 -13.99
C ALA A 677 -10.65 25.11 -14.97
N ALA A 678 -11.20 23.93 -14.64
CA ALA A 678 -12.12 23.18 -15.51
C ALA A 678 -13.30 24.03 -16.05
N GLY A 679 -13.87 24.91 -15.22
CA GLY A 679 -15.00 25.77 -15.60
C GLY A 679 -14.69 26.87 -16.64
N SER A 680 -13.42 27.08 -16.99
CA SER A 680 -12.99 28.10 -17.97
C SER A 680 -12.96 27.59 -19.42
N LEU A 681 -13.03 26.27 -19.63
CA LEU A 681 -12.81 25.63 -20.93
C LEU A 681 -13.88 26.02 -21.95
N LEU A 682 -15.16 25.70 -21.70
CA LEU A 682 -16.25 25.99 -22.65
C LEU A 682 -16.42 27.49 -22.97
N PRO A 683 -16.43 28.43 -21.99
CA PRO A 683 -16.53 29.85 -22.30
C PRO A 683 -15.40 30.36 -23.20
N SER A 684 -14.17 29.86 -22.99
CA SER A 684 -13.00 30.25 -23.79
C SER A 684 -13.07 29.71 -25.21
N THR A 685 -13.48 28.45 -25.37
CA THR A 685 -13.68 27.83 -26.70
C THR A 685 -14.76 28.55 -27.49
N LEU A 686 -15.90 28.89 -26.86
CA LEU A 686 -16.97 29.65 -27.52
C LEU A 686 -16.55 31.09 -27.86
N ALA A 687 -15.62 31.67 -27.11
CA ALA A 687 -15.02 32.98 -27.39
C ALA A 687 -13.92 32.96 -28.48
N GLY A 688 -13.57 31.77 -29.01
CA GLY A 688 -12.52 31.61 -30.02
C GLY A 688 -11.10 31.68 -29.45
N SER A 689 -10.94 31.49 -28.15
CA SER A 689 -9.65 31.47 -27.44
C SER A 689 -9.46 30.20 -26.62
N GLY A 690 -10.11 29.11 -27.03
CA GLY A 690 -9.94 27.79 -26.41
C GLY A 690 -8.65 27.10 -26.90
N PRO A 691 -8.25 26.00 -26.24
CA PRO A 691 -7.10 25.20 -26.66
C PRO A 691 -7.37 24.40 -27.94
N ASP A 692 -6.32 23.77 -28.45
CA ASP A 692 -6.38 22.74 -29.50
C ASP A 692 -6.75 21.38 -28.90
N VAL A 693 -6.13 21.01 -27.77
CA VAL A 693 -6.40 19.76 -27.05
C VAL A 693 -6.68 20.06 -25.58
N SER A 694 -7.67 19.38 -25.01
CA SER A 694 -7.92 19.41 -23.57
C SER A 694 -7.79 18.01 -22.96
N LEU A 695 -7.09 17.94 -21.82
CA LEU A 695 -6.77 16.71 -21.09
C LEU A 695 -7.59 16.58 -19.80
N GLN A 696 -7.75 15.34 -19.34
CA GLN A 696 -8.43 14.94 -18.09
C GLN A 696 -9.89 15.41 -18.02
N ASN A 697 -10.60 15.38 -19.15
CA ASN A 697 -12.01 15.70 -19.19
C ASN A 697 -12.83 14.47 -18.81
N SER A 698 -13.93 14.64 -18.08
CA SER A 698 -14.89 13.55 -17.90
C SER A 698 -15.58 13.23 -19.22
N SER A 699 -16.00 11.98 -19.42
CA SER A 699 -16.69 11.55 -20.63
C SER A 699 -17.99 12.32 -20.90
N ASP A 700 -18.75 12.67 -19.85
CA ASP A 700 -19.94 13.51 -19.98
C ASP A 700 -19.61 14.91 -20.53
N THR A 701 -18.45 15.48 -20.15
CA THR A 701 -17.97 16.76 -20.68
C THR A 701 -17.64 16.64 -22.17
N CYS A 702 -17.01 15.54 -22.59
CA CYS A 702 -16.68 15.27 -23.99
C CYS A 702 -17.93 15.36 -24.88
N ILE A 703 -18.96 14.57 -24.57
CA ILE A 703 -20.19 14.54 -25.36
C ILE A 703 -20.99 15.83 -25.23
N ASN A 704 -21.09 16.42 -24.03
CA ASN A 704 -21.77 17.70 -23.85
C ASN A 704 -21.12 18.84 -24.65
N TYR A 705 -19.82 18.82 -24.86
CA TYR A 705 -19.14 19.83 -25.68
C TYR A 705 -19.21 19.50 -27.17
N ALA A 706 -19.20 18.21 -27.53
CA ALA A 706 -19.40 17.74 -28.91
C ALA A 706 -20.74 18.21 -29.48
N ILE A 707 -21.85 17.99 -28.77
CA ILE A 707 -23.19 18.42 -29.20
C ILE A 707 -23.33 19.95 -29.30
N ARG A 708 -22.47 20.71 -28.60
CA ARG A 708 -22.40 22.18 -28.69
C ARG A 708 -21.40 22.67 -29.75
N SER A 709 -20.87 21.76 -30.58
CA SER A 709 -19.87 22.05 -31.61
C SER A 709 -18.59 22.71 -31.07
N ALA A 710 -18.21 22.40 -29.82
CA ALA A 710 -17.00 22.88 -29.16
C ALA A 710 -15.85 21.84 -29.20
N VAL A 711 -16.16 20.59 -29.55
CA VAL A 711 -15.22 19.48 -29.77
C VAL A 711 -15.32 19.04 -31.23
N LEU A 712 -14.18 18.69 -31.82
CA LEU A 712 -14.08 18.14 -33.18
C LEU A 712 -14.10 16.60 -33.11
N PRO A 713 -14.86 15.91 -33.98
CA PRO A 713 -14.81 14.45 -34.05
C PRO A 713 -13.45 13.99 -34.60
N VAL A 714 -12.91 12.92 -34.02
CA VAL A 714 -11.64 12.30 -34.44
C VAL A 714 -11.85 11.06 -35.31
N THR A 715 -13.09 10.67 -35.59
CA THR A 715 -13.48 9.48 -36.37
C THR A 715 -12.77 9.34 -37.72
N LYS A 716 -12.46 10.48 -38.37
CA LYS A 716 -11.84 10.53 -39.71
C LYS A 716 -10.32 10.74 -39.67
N MET A 717 -9.72 10.78 -38.47
CA MET A 717 -8.29 10.95 -38.31
C MET A 717 -7.55 9.67 -38.66
N ASP A 718 -6.38 9.82 -39.28
CA ASP A 718 -5.60 8.68 -39.76
C ASP A 718 -5.10 7.81 -38.59
N GLY A 719 -5.26 6.50 -38.73
CA GLY A 719 -4.81 5.51 -37.74
C GLY A 719 -5.71 5.31 -36.52
N LEU A 720 -6.92 5.89 -36.46
CA LEU A 720 -7.84 5.71 -35.32
C LEU A 720 -8.10 4.22 -34.99
N ASP A 721 -8.33 3.38 -36.01
CA ASP A 721 -8.59 1.94 -35.83
C ASP A 721 -7.47 1.20 -35.08
N GLU A 722 -6.22 1.68 -35.15
CA GLU A 722 -5.11 1.11 -34.39
C GLU A 722 -4.99 1.73 -32.99
N VAL A 723 -5.39 3.00 -32.83
CA VAL A 723 -5.34 3.71 -31.55
C VAL A 723 -6.40 3.15 -30.58
N ILE A 724 -7.61 2.86 -31.05
CA ILE A 724 -8.69 2.38 -30.18
C ILE A 724 -8.42 1.00 -29.58
N LYS A 725 -7.59 0.16 -30.23
CA LYS A 725 -7.19 -1.17 -29.72
C LYS A 725 -6.36 -1.13 -28.43
N ARG A 726 -5.92 0.06 -28.00
CA ARG A 726 -5.17 0.28 -26.76
C ARG A 726 -6.07 0.19 -25.51
N PHE A 727 -7.37 0.36 -25.68
CA PHE A 727 -8.35 0.48 -24.61
C PHE A 727 -9.27 -0.75 -24.57
N ASP A 728 -9.98 -0.92 -23.45
CA ASP A 728 -11.13 -1.81 -23.41
C ASP A 728 -12.26 -1.25 -24.29
N ASP A 729 -13.07 -2.13 -24.89
CA ASP A 729 -14.19 -1.71 -25.75
C ASP A 729 -15.16 -0.79 -24.97
N SER A 730 -15.40 -1.10 -23.69
CA SER A 730 -16.27 -0.28 -22.83
C SER A 730 -15.73 1.13 -22.59
N ALA A 731 -14.41 1.35 -22.65
CA ALA A 731 -13.84 2.67 -22.47
C ALA A 731 -14.18 3.65 -23.61
N MET A 732 -14.54 3.12 -24.79
CA MET A 732 -14.86 3.91 -25.98
C MET A 732 -16.33 4.33 -26.06
N ASP A 733 -17.24 3.57 -25.45
CA ASP A 733 -18.68 3.87 -25.44
C ASP A 733 -19.01 5.29 -24.93
N PRO A 734 -18.49 5.76 -23.79
CA PRO A 734 -18.90 7.05 -23.23
C PRO A 734 -18.26 8.26 -23.94
N VAL A 735 -17.32 8.04 -24.86
CA VAL A 735 -16.69 9.08 -25.70
C VAL A 735 -17.12 9.04 -27.16
N THR A 736 -18.09 8.17 -27.47
CA THR A 736 -18.66 7.99 -28.81
C THR A 736 -20.13 8.41 -28.80
N LEU A 737 -20.55 9.18 -29.80
CA LEU A 737 -21.96 9.54 -29.99
C LEU A 737 -22.30 9.42 -31.47
N TYR A 738 -23.32 8.64 -31.78
CA TYR A 738 -23.87 8.48 -33.13
C TYR A 738 -22.81 8.13 -34.19
N ASN A 739 -22.02 7.09 -33.92
CA ASN A 739 -20.91 6.62 -34.77
C ASN A 739 -19.74 7.60 -34.95
N GLU A 740 -19.71 8.70 -34.20
CA GLU A 740 -18.59 9.64 -34.18
C GLU A 740 -17.85 9.57 -32.84
N VAL A 741 -16.53 9.42 -32.90
CA VAL A 741 -15.62 9.40 -31.74
C VAL A 741 -15.16 10.83 -31.45
N TYR A 742 -15.28 11.29 -30.20
CA TYR A 742 -14.98 12.67 -29.82
C TYR A 742 -13.77 12.81 -28.87
N GLY A 743 -13.25 11.70 -28.36
CA GLY A 743 -12.09 11.70 -27.47
C GLY A 743 -11.38 10.36 -27.44
N LEU A 744 -10.20 10.34 -26.83
CA LEU A 744 -9.48 9.11 -26.50
C LEU A 744 -9.43 8.92 -24.98
N PRO A 745 -9.71 7.72 -24.46
CA PRO A 745 -9.61 7.43 -23.03
C PRO A 745 -8.20 7.71 -22.47
N GLU A 746 -8.15 8.29 -21.28
CA GLU A 746 -6.94 8.55 -20.50
C GLU A 746 -6.93 7.73 -19.21
N THR A 747 -8.06 7.73 -18.48
CA THR A 747 -8.24 6.90 -17.29
C THR A 747 -9.51 6.09 -17.36
N GLU A 748 -9.48 4.91 -16.76
CA GLU A 748 -10.63 4.02 -16.62
C GLU A 748 -10.70 3.48 -15.20
N THR A 749 -11.84 3.69 -14.56
CA THR A 749 -12.11 3.27 -13.17
C THR A 749 -13.42 2.52 -13.08
N PHE A 750 -13.46 1.49 -12.23
CA PHE A 750 -14.64 0.65 -12.03
C PHE A 750 -14.66 0.10 -10.61
N ASN A 751 -15.82 -0.37 -10.17
CA ASN A 751 -16.00 -0.89 -8.82
C ASN A 751 -15.49 -2.33 -8.69
N MET A 752 -14.93 -2.63 -7.53
CA MET A 752 -14.53 -3.96 -7.09
C MET A 752 -15.02 -4.21 -5.66
N MET A 753 -14.99 -5.47 -5.24
CA MET A 753 -15.36 -5.86 -3.88
C MET A 753 -14.13 -5.93 -2.97
N PHE A 754 -14.10 -5.10 -1.94
CA PHE A 754 -13.11 -5.08 -0.86
C PHE A 754 -13.58 -5.96 0.30
N ILE A 755 -12.71 -6.84 0.79
CA ILE A 755 -13.08 -7.89 1.77
C ILE A 755 -12.08 -7.95 2.91
N ARG A 756 -12.56 -7.95 4.16
CA ARG A 756 -11.78 -8.22 5.38
C ARG A 756 -11.67 -9.72 5.65
N LEU A 757 -10.52 -10.29 5.32
CA LEU A 757 -10.24 -11.73 5.43
C LEU A 757 -10.20 -12.20 6.89
N ASP A 758 -9.69 -11.37 7.80
CA ASP A 758 -9.65 -11.66 9.22
C ASP A 758 -11.05 -11.75 9.84
N VAL A 759 -11.93 -10.81 9.51
CA VAL A 759 -13.34 -10.86 9.95
C VAL A 759 -14.07 -12.07 9.36
N PHE A 760 -13.81 -12.40 8.09
CA PHE A 760 -14.39 -13.58 7.45
C PHE A 760 -13.91 -14.88 8.09
N ALA A 761 -12.62 -14.97 8.43
CA ALA A 761 -12.06 -16.13 9.12
C ALA A 761 -12.65 -16.29 10.52
N GLU A 762 -12.82 -15.19 11.27
CA GLU A 762 -13.43 -15.20 12.61
C GLU A 762 -14.89 -15.66 12.59
N LEU A 763 -15.66 -15.21 11.60
CA LEU A 763 -17.07 -15.57 11.45
C LEU A 763 -17.29 -16.88 10.65
N GLY A 764 -16.23 -17.54 10.18
CA GLY A 764 -16.32 -18.77 9.38
C GLY A 764 -17.04 -18.58 8.04
N MET A 765 -16.89 -17.41 7.42
CA MET A 765 -17.58 -17.05 6.17
C MET A 765 -16.70 -17.28 4.94
N GLU A 766 -17.32 -17.64 3.83
CA GLU A 766 -16.67 -17.69 2.51
C GLU A 766 -16.90 -16.38 1.74
N ILE A 767 -15.95 -16.03 0.86
CA ILE A 767 -16.05 -14.84 0.02
C ILE A 767 -17.23 -15.00 -0.95
N PRO A 768 -18.22 -14.07 -0.97
CA PRO A 768 -19.40 -14.21 -1.81
C PRO A 768 -19.03 -14.04 -3.28
N LYS A 769 -19.57 -14.91 -4.15
CA LYS A 769 -19.40 -14.80 -5.60
C LYS A 769 -20.63 -14.21 -6.27
N THR A 770 -21.81 -14.40 -5.68
CA THR A 770 -23.09 -13.93 -6.21
C THR A 770 -23.80 -12.99 -5.24
N TRP A 771 -24.77 -12.21 -5.74
CA TRP A 771 -25.66 -11.43 -4.86
C TRP A 771 -26.40 -12.32 -3.86
N ASP A 772 -26.79 -13.54 -4.24
CA ASP A 772 -27.43 -14.52 -3.35
C ASP A 772 -26.51 -15.00 -2.22
N ASP A 773 -25.21 -15.17 -2.51
CA ASP A 773 -24.22 -15.44 -1.46
C ASP A 773 -24.14 -14.25 -0.51
N LEU A 774 -24.07 -13.02 -1.03
CA LEU A 774 -24.02 -11.82 -0.20
C LEU A 774 -25.26 -11.72 0.71
N TYR A 775 -26.46 -11.92 0.16
CA TYR A 775 -27.72 -11.97 0.94
C TYR A 775 -27.65 -13.01 2.07
N SER A 776 -27.03 -14.16 1.82
CA SER A 776 -26.86 -15.23 2.81
C SER A 776 -25.91 -14.85 3.95
N LEU A 777 -24.95 -13.94 3.70
CA LEU A 777 -24.05 -13.41 4.71
C LEU A 777 -24.69 -12.29 5.56
N LEU A 778 -25.68 -11.56 5.03
CA LEU A 778 -26.27 -10.40 5.72
C LEU A 778 -26.80 -10.71 7.12
N PRO A 779 -27.53 -11.82 7.38
CA PRO A 779 -27.99 -12.12 8.73
C PRO A 779 -26.84 -12.32 9.72
N VAL A 780 -25.74 -12.96 9.29
CA VAL A 780 -24.56 -13.18 10.13
C VAL A 780 -23.89 -11.83 10.42
N LEU A 781 -23.65 -11.02 9.39
CA LEU A 781 -23.07 -9.68 9.52
C LEU A 781 -23.91 -8.80 10.44
N GLN A 782 -25.23 -8.71 10.20
CA GLN A 782 -26.16 -7.90 10.99
C GLN A 782 -26.31 -8.41 12.42
N SER A 783 -26.32 -9.73 12.66
CA SER A 783 -26.36 -10.27 14.02
C SER A 783 -25.11 -9.94 14.84
N ASN A 784 -24.00 -9.68 14.15
CA ASN A 784 -22.75 -9.17 14.70
C ASN A 784 -22.59 -7.65 14.50
N ASN A 785 -23.67 -6.92 14.21
CA ASN A 785 -23.68 -5.46 13.99
C ASN A 785 -22.68 -4.92 12.95
N LEU A 786 -22.25 -5.74 11.99
CA LEU A 786 -21.36 -5.37 10.89
C LEU A 786 -22.16 -4.87 9.67
N GLN A 787 -21.52 -4.06 8.83
CA GLN A 787 -22.16 -3.37 7.72
C GLN A 787 -21.54 -3.73 6.35
N VAL A 788 -22.30 -3.47 5.29
CA VAL A 788 -21.82 -3.57 3.90
C VAL A 788 -21.91 -2.20 3.25
N GLY A 789 -20.83 -1.75 2.61
CA GLY A 789 -20.81 -0.47 1.88
C GLY A 789 -21.06 -0.66 0.40
N MET A 790 -21.92 0.16 -0.21
CA MET A 790 -22.05 0.28 -1.65
C MET A 790 -22.65 1.64 -2.04
N ALA A 791 -22.54 1.99 -3.33
CA ALA A 791 -23.17 3.18 -3.87
C ALA A 791 -24.71 3.08 -3.89
N SER A 792 -25.39 4.18 -3.60
CA SER A 792 -26.86 4.31 -3.67
C SER A 792 -27.34 4.91 -5.01
N ALA A 793 -28.66 5.03 -5.19
CA ALA A 793 -29.30 5.71 -6.31
C ALA A 793 -28.81 5.22 -7.69
N LEU A 794 -28.50 6.12 -8.63
CA LEU A 794 -28.23 5.72 -10.02
C LEU A 794 -27.05 4.75 -10.13
N SER A 795 -25.92 5.04 -9.48
CA SER A 795 -24.70 4.21 -9.58
C SER A 795 -24.92 2.78 -9.10
N GLY A 796 -25.66 2.59 -8.00
CA GLY A 796 -26.02 1.25 -7.53
C GLY A 796 -27.06 0.57 -8.44
N THR A 797 -28.00 1.35 -8.99
CA THR A 797 -29.06 0.82 -9.88
C THR A 797 -28.45 0.30 -11.17
N THR A 798 -27.57 1.07 -11.79
CA THR A 798 -26.93 0.72 -13.07
C THR A 798 -26.05 -0.51 -12.93
N MET A 799 -25.35 -0.67 -11.81
CA MET A 799 -24.57 -1.89 -11.56
C MET A 799 -25.45 -3.16 -11.63
N LEU A 800 -26.60 -3.17 -10.95
CA LEU A 800 -27.53 -4.31 -10.99
C LEU A 800 -28.21 -4.45 -12.37
N LEU A 801 -28.57 -3.32 -12.98
CA LEU A 801 -29.24 -3.26 -14.28
C LEU A 801 -28.41 -3.94 -15.37
N TYR A 802 -27.14 -3.56 -15.50
CA TYR A 802 -26.27 -4.09 -16.54
C TYR A 802 -25.85 -5.54 -16.28
N GLN A 803 -25.71 -5.98 -15.03
CA GLN A 803 -25.52 -7.41 -14.72
C GLN A 803 -26.74 -8.28 -15.07
N LYS A 804 -27.93 -7.68 -15.25
CA LYS A 804 -29.14 -8.35 -15.76
C LYS A 804 -29.33 -8.12 -17.27
N ASP A 805 -28.28 -7.73 -17.98
CA ASP A 805 -28.26 -7.47 -19.43
C ASP A 805 -29.28 -6.42 -19.89
N GLU A 806 -29.64 -5.47 -19.01
CA GLU A 806 -30.62 -4.43 -19.30
C GLU A 806 -29.91 -3.07 -19.52
N PRO A 807 -30.07 -2.41 -20.68
CA PRO A 807 -29.45 -1.11 -20.91
C PRO A 807 -30.23 0.02 -20.21
N LEU A 808 -29.51 1.08 -19.80
CA LEU A 808 -30.14 2.26 -19.17
C LEU A 808 -31.06 3.04 -20.12
N PHE A 809 -30.69 3.10 -21.40
CA PHE A 809 -31.42 3.82 -22.43
C PHE A 809 -32.07 2.86 -23.43
N SER A 810 -33.14 3.32 -24.07
CA SER A 810 -33.81 2.55 -25.12
C SER A 810 -32.88 2.33 -26.32
N ARG A 811 -32.96 1.13 -26.93
CA ARG A 811 -32.28 0.81 -28.19
C ARG A 811 -32.67 1.75 -29.33
N ALA A 812 -31.84 1.79 -30.36
CA ALA A 812 -32.20 2.35 -31.65
C ALA A 812 -33.51 1.74 -32.19
N LEU A 813 -34.30 2.55 -32.88
CA LEU A 813 -35.38 2.09 -33.74
C LEU A 813 -34.81 1.26 -34.90
N SER A 814 -35.54 0.23 -35.30
CA SER A 814 -35.22 -0.56 -36.50
C SER A 814 -35.42 0.27 -37.77
N GLY A 815 -34.72 -0.11 -38.84
CA GLY A 815 -34.91 0.54 -40.15
C GLY A 815 -36.36 0.52 -40.65
N GLU A 816 -37.15 -0.49 -40.28
CA GLU A 816 -38.59 -0.53 -40.59
C GLU A 816 -39.40 0.49 -39.78
N GLU A 817 -39.06 0.69 -38.50
CA GLU A 817 -39.67 1.71 -37.63
C GLU A 817 -39.34 3.12 -38.16
N MET A 818 -38.07 3.34 -38.57
CA MET A 818 -37.61 4.59 -39.18
C MET A 818 -38.37 4.95 -40.46
N VAL A 819 -38.49 4.00 -41.40
CA VAL A 819 -39.17 4.23 -42.68
C VAL A 819 -40.66 4.51 -42.49
N LYS A 820 -41.32 3.84 -41.52
CA LYS A 820 -42.73 4.11 -41.20
C LYS A 820 -42.96 5.54 -40.69
N ALA A 821 -41.98 6.10 -39.99
CA ALA A 821 -42.01 7.46 -39.46
C ALA A 821 -41.45 8.51 -40.43
N GLY A 822 -41.06 8.13 -41.65
CA GLY A 822 -40.60 9.07 -42.68
C GLY A 822 -39.12 9.43 -42.62
N TYR A 823 -38.32 8.70 -41.85
CA TYR A 823 -36.87 8.83 -41.78
C TYR A 823 -36.16 7.79 -42.66
N ALA A 824 -34.89 8.04 -42.97
CA ALA A 824 -34.06 7.08 -43.68
C ALA A 824 -33.72 5.89 -42.77
N ALA A 825 -33.71 4.67 -43.30
CA ALA A 825 -33.46 3.47 -42.50
C ALA A 825 -32.03 3.46 -41.93
N GLU A 826 -31.09 4.03 -42.68
CA GLU A 826 -29.69 4.20 -42.32
C GLU A 826 -29.47 5.16 -41.14
N ASP A 827 -30.42 6.04 -40.82
CA ASP A 827 -30.33 7.01 -39.72
C ASP A 827 -30.80 6.43 -38.37
N ALA A 828 -31.11 5.13 -38.32
CA ALA A 828 -31.58 4.43 -37.12
C ALA A 828 -30.72 4.70 -35.87
N TYR A 829 -29.39 4.73 -36.03
CA TYR A 829 -28.44 5.01 -34.94
C TYR A 829 -28.66 6.37 -34.26
N LEU A 830 -29.22 7.36 -34.99
CA LEU A 830 -29.55 8.66 -34.40
C LEU A 830 -30.65 8.57 -33.36
N THR A 831 -31.42 7.48 -33.32
CA THR A 831 -32.54 7.27 -32.37
C THR A 831 -32.14 6.58 -31.07
N GLU A 832 -30.87 6.23 -30.92
CA GLU A 832 -30.34 5.75 -29.65
C GLU A 832 -30.48 6.83 -28.56
N GLY A 833 -30.81 6.42 -27.34
CA GLY A 833 -30.97 7.35 -26.22
C GLY A 833 -32.15 8.33 -26.37
N MET A 834 -33.14 8.03 -27.21
CA MET A 834 -34.36 8.85 -27.32
C MET A 834 -35.23 8.83 -26.07
N SER A 835 -35.22 7.71 -25.34
CA SER A 835 -35.96 7.51 -24.10
C SER A 835 -35.13 6.73 -23.09
N ILE A 836 -35.46 6.90 -21.82
CA ILE A 836 -34.92 6.09 -20.74
C ILE A 836 -35.61 4.72 -20.70
N ASN A 837 -34.88 3.66 -20.36
CA ASN A 837 -35.43 2.29 -20.23
C ASN A 837 -35.67 1.89 -18.76
N LEU A 838 -35.96 2.88 -17.91
CA LEU A 838 -36.18 2.67 -16.47
C LEU A 838 -37.62 2.26 -16.11
N ASP A 839 -38.51 2.11 -17.10
CA ASP A 839 -39.87 1.58 -16.96
C ASP A 839 -39.98 0.08 -17.24
N SER A 840 -38.88 -0.57 -17.64
CA SER A 840 -38.88 -2.02 -17.86
C SER A 840 -39.02 -2.77 -16.53
N ASN A 841 -39.63 -3.97 -16.56
CA ASN A 841 -39.79 -4.77 -15.34
C ASN A 841 -38.43 -5.07 -14.68
N VAL A 842 -37.40 -5.34 -15.50
CA VAL A 842 -36.03 -5.60 -15.01
C VAL A 842 -35.48 -4.35 -14.33
N ALA A 843 -35.63 -3.18 -14.93
CA ALA A 843 -35.14 -1.93 -14.34
C ALA A 843 -35.85 -1.55 -13.04
N LEU A 844 -37.17 -1.72 -12.99
CA LEU A 844 -37.98 -1.48 -11.79
C LEU A 844 -37.60 -2.47 -10.67
N ASP A 845 -37.37 -3.74 -11.00
CA ASP A 845 -36.91 -4.75 -10.04
C ASP A 845 -35.50 -4.42 -9.52
N CYS A 846 -34.55 -4.05 -10.39
CA CYS A 846 -33.22 -3.61 -9.98
C CYS A 846 -33.25 -2.38 -9.07
N PHE A 847 -34.07 -1.38 -9.40
CA PHE A 847 -34.20 -0.18 -8.58
C PHE A 847 -34.83 -0.49 -7.21
N LYS A 848 -35.84 -1.37 -7.19
CA LYS A 848 -36.45 -1.84 -5.95
C LYS A 848 -35.45 -2.63 -5.11
N GLU A 849 -34.74 -3.58 -5.71
CA GLU A 849 -33.67 -4.37 -5.08
C GLU A 849 -32.61 -3.45 -4.47
N LEU A 850 -32.20 -2.40 -5.21
CA LEU A 850 -31.31 -1.38 -4.68
C LEU A 850 -31.91 -0.67 -3.46
N CYS A 851 -33.14 -0.16 -3.54
CA CYS A 851 -33.80 0.50 -2.41
C CYS A 851 -33.89 -0.43 -1.18
N GLU A 852 -34.09 -1.72 -1.40
CA GLU A 852 -34.16 -2.74 -0.36
C GLU A 852 -32.83 -2.93 0.41
N PHE A 853 -31.67 -2.80 -0.24
CA PHE A 853 -30.37 -2.77 0.47
C PHE A 853 -30.34 -1.71 1.58
N PHE A 854 -30.89 -0.53 1.33
CA PHE A 854 -30.86 0.58 2.28
C PHE A 854 -32.05 0.57 3.24
N THR A 855 -33.24 0.16 2.78
CA THR A 855 -34.48 0.23 3.57
C THR A 855 -34.74 -1.03 4.39
N MET A 856 -34.42 -2.22 3.86
CA MET A 856 -34.62 -3.50 4.56
C MET A 856 -33.32 -4.00 5.19
N TYR A 857 -32.22 -3.98 4.42
CA TYR A 857 -30.93 -4.50 4.90
C TYR A 857 -30.07 -3.44 5.61
N SER A 858 -30.56 -2.20 5.74
CA SER A 858 -29.95 -1.12 6.52
C SER A 858 -28.51 -0.77 6.12
N PHE A 859 -28.19 -0.87 4.82
CA PHE A 859 -26.89 -0.41 4.31
C PHE A 859 -26.77 1.12 4.53
N PRO A 860 -25.58 1.63 4.88
CA PRO A 860 -25.38 3.05 5.11
C PRO A 860 -25.38 3.84 3.79
N ILE A 861 -26.16 4.92 3.72
CA ILE A 861 -26.17 5.83 2.56
C ILE A 861 -24.88 6.65 2.46
N SER A 862 -24.35 7.08 3.60
CA SER A 862 -23.12 7.88 3.67
C SER A 862 -22.22 7.31 4.73
N TYR A 863 -20.96 7.09 4.35
CA TYR A 863 -19.94 6.50 5.21
C TYR A 863 -18.55 6.95 4.76
N ASP A 864 -17.63 6.96 5.71
CA ASP A 864 -16.21 7.05 5.44
C ASP A 864 -15.69 5.63 5.19
N PHE A 865 -15.50 5.29 3.92
CA PHE A 865 -15.06 3.96 3.50
C PHE A 865 -13.74 3.57 4.18
N ASP A 866 -12.74 4.44 4.11
CA ASP A 866 -11.39 4.12 4.56
C ASP A 866 -11.37 3.80 6.05
N ASN A 867 -12.04 4.62 6.87
CA ASN A 867 -12.09 4.41 8.32
C ASN A 867 -12.94 3.20 8.73
N ARG A 868 -14.09 2.96 8.09
CA ARG A 868 -14.95 1.80 8.43
C ARG A 868 -14.38 0.48 7.96
N PHE A 869 -13.74 0.46 6.80
CA PHE A 869 -13.05 -0.74 6.31
C PHE A 869 -11.81 -1.05 7.16
N ARG A 870 -11.03 -0.02 7.52
CA ARG A 870 -9.88 -0.11 8.43
C ARG A 870 -10.24 -0.71 9.79
N SER A 871 -11.28 -0.18 10.44
CA SER A 871 -11.74 -0.68 11.75
C SER A 871 -12.37 -2.07 11.69
N GLY A 872 -12.85 -2.51 10.52
CA GLY A 872 -13.50 -3.83 10.34
C GLY A 872 -15.02 -3.79 10.54
N GLU A 873 -15.59 -2.64 10.87
CA GLU A 873 -17.04 -2.42 10.96
C GLU A 873 -17.75 -2.69 9.62
N MET A 874 -17.02 -2.49 8.52
CA MET A 874 -17.48 -2.74 7.16
C MET A 874 -16.60 -3.80 6.51
N PRO A 875 -16.82 -5.10 6.78
CA PRO A 875 -15.98 -6.17 6.25
C PRO A 875 -16.15 -6.39 4.74
N ILE A 876 -17.20 -5.86 4.12
CA ILE A 876 -17.43 -5.87 2.68
C ILE A 876 -17.74 -4.45 2.21
N ALA A 877 -17.09 -4.00 1.15
CA ALA A 877 -17.49 -2.79 0.46
C ALA A 877 -17.33 -2.91 -1.06
N ILE A 878 -18.23 -2.30 -1.81
CA ILE A 878 -18.15 -2.13 -3.25
C ILE A 878 -17.70 -0.69 -3.52
N ALA A 879 -16.50 -0.54 -4.08
CA ALA A 879 -15.88 0.76 -4.29
C ALA A 879 -14.91 0.73 -5.50
N PRO A 880 -14.53 1.90 -6.06
CA PRO A 880 -13.57 1.95 -7.16
C PRO A 880 -12.25 1.27 -6.81
N TYR A 881 -11.65 0.53 -7.75
CA TYR A 881 -10.40 -0.21 -7.48
C TYR A 881 -9.25 0.71 -7.04
N THR A 882 -9.28 1.99 -7.43
CA THR A 882 -8.29 2.99 -7.03
C THR A 882 -8.22 3.21 -5.52
N ASN A 883 -9.28 2.86 -4.76
CA ASN A 883 -9.25 2.87 -3.30
C ASN A 883 -8.25 1.86 -2.71
N TYR A 884 -7.84 0.83 -3.47
CA TYR A 884 -6.76 -0.09 -3.08
C TYR A 884 -5.46 0.67 -2.73
N ASN A 885 -5.12 1.67 -3.55
CA ASN A 885 -3.90 2.47 -3.39
C ASN A 885 -3.96 3.32 -2.13
N LYS A 886 -5.13 3.88 -1.84
CA LYS A 886 -5.39 4.66 -0.62
C LYS A 886 -5.28 3.78 0.61
N LEU A 887 -5.96 2.63 0.65
CA LEU A 887 -5.93 1.70 1.79
C LEU A 887 -4.54 1.14 2.07
N THR A 888 -3.76 0.82 1.04
CA THR A 888 -2.39 0.29 1.18
C THR A 888 -1.48 1.27 1.94
N VAL A 889 -1.71 2.58 1.81
CA VAL A 889 -0.95 3.63 2.51
C VAL A 889 -1.62 4.01 3.84
N PHE A 890 -2.95 4.10 3.86
CA PHE A 890 -3.73 4.61 4.99
C PHE A 890 -3.90 3.61 6.14
N ALA A 891 -3.93 2.31 5.84
CA ALA A 891 -4.25 1.25 6.80
C ALA A 891 -3.19 0.13 6.80
N PRO A 892 -1.92 0.42 7.13
CA PRO A 892 -0.84 -0.56 7.11
C PRO A 892 -1.03 -1.70 8.12
N GLU A 893 -1.74 -1.48 9.23
CA GLU A 893 -1.97 -2.48 10.29
C GLU A 893 -2.89 -3.63 9.87
N ILE A 894 -3.72 -3.44 8.84
CA ILE A 894 -4.53 -4.51 8.24
C ILE A 894 -3.84 -5.15 7.03
N SER A 895 -2.58 -4.83 6.74
CA SER A 895 -1.84 -5.41 5.63
C SER A 895 -1.86 -6.95 5.67
N GLY A 896 -2.20 -7.58 4.54
CA GLY A 896 -2.38 -9.03 4.44
C GLY A 896 -3.65 -9.60 5.08
N ARG A 897 -4.49 -8.76 5.70
CA ARG A 897 -5.78 -9.14 6.32
C ARG A 897 -6.99 -8.74 5.47
N TRP A 898 -6.77 -8.26 4.26
CA TRP A 898 -7.82 -7.91 3.31
C TRP A 898 -7.39 -8.20 1.87
N LYS A 899 -8.35 -8.26 0.96
CA LYS A 899 -8.13 -8.35 -0.48
C LYS A 899 -9.22 -7.63 -1.26
N ILE A 900 -8.96 -7.42 -2.55
CA ILE A 900 -10.00 -7.10 -3.53
C ILE A 900 -10.35 -8.33 -4.36
N SER A 901 -11.56 -8.35 -4.90
CA SER A 901 -12.09 -9.36 -5.81
C SER A 901 -13.04 -8.71 -6.80
N THR A 902 -13.43 -9.45 -7.84
CA THR A 902 -14.56 -9.08 -8.69
C THR A 902 -15.82 -8.78 -7.86
N LEU A 903 -16.75 -8.02 -8.43
CA LEU A 903 -18.06 -7.79 -7.80
C LEU A 903 -18.80 -9.11 -7.53
N PRO A 904 -19.74 -9.15 -6.56
CA PRO A 904 -20.78 -10.16 -6.59
C PRO A 904 -21.50 -10.08 -7.94
N GLY A 905 -21.60 -11.22 -8.62
CA GLY A 905 -22.27 -11.31 -9.91
C GLY A 905 -23.74 -11.70 -9.80
N THR A 906 -24.50 -11.41 -10.85
CA THR A 906 -25.88 -11.90 -11.00
C THR A 906 -25.87 -13.29 -11.60
N ALA A 907 -26.35 -14.28 -10.86
CA ALA A 907 -26.41 -15.67 -11.30
C ALA A 907 -27.71 -15.97 -12.08
N THR A 908 -27.57 -16.71 -13.17
CA THR A 908 -28.67 -17.45 -13.79
C THR A 908 -28.63 -18.91 -13.33
N TYR A 909 -29.79 -19.55 -13.23
CA TYR A 909 -29.92 -20.88 -12.67
C TYR A 909 -30.48 -21.85 -13.69
N ALA A 910 -29.86 -23.03 -13.79
CA ALA A 910 -30.29 -24.08 -14.70
C ALA A 910 -31.69 -24.58 -14.32
N VAL A 911 -32.53 -24.75 -15.34
CA VAL A 911 -33.89 -25.31 -15.23
C VAL A 911 -34.01 -26.57 -16.07
N ASP A 912 -34.89 -27.48 -15.68
CA ASP A 912 -35.22 -28.67 -16.45
C ASP A 912 -36.19 -28.38 -17.62
N GLU A 913 -36.57 -29.44 -18.35
CA GLU A 913 -37.48 -29.31 -19.50
C GLU A 913 -38.87 -28.78 -19.13
N ASP A 914 -39.28 -28.88 -17.87
CA ASP A 914 -40.56 -28.40 -17.35
C ASP A 914 -40.44 -26.97 -16.77
N GLY A 915 -39.22 -26.40 -16.70
CA GLY A 915 -38.93 -25.07 -16.18
C GLY A 915 -38.66 -25.02 -14.68
N ASP A 916 -38.51 -26.18 -14.02
CA ASP A 916 -38.19 -26.27 -12.60
C ASP A 916 -36.67 -26.17 -12.38
N TYR A 917 -36.23 -25.49 -11.31
CA TYR A 917 -34.80 -25.34 -11.01
C TYR A 917 -34.12 -26.69 -10.76
N ILE A 918 -32.92 -26.86 -11.32
CA ILE A 918 -32.06 -28.00 -11.06
C ILE A 918 -31.26 -27.72 -9.78
N TYR A 919 -31.19 -28.71 -8.89
CA TYR A 919 -30.44 -28.63 -7.64
C TYR A 919 -29.23 -29.57 -7.66
N GLY A 920 -28.10 -29.10 -7.12
CA GLY A 920 -26.88 -29.88 -6.94
C GLY A 920 -26.97 -30.87 -5.78
N GLU A 921 -25.91 -31.68 -5.61
CA GLU A 921 -25.80 -32.64 -4.48
C GLU A 921 -25.80 -31.95 -3.10
N ASP A 922 -25.44 -30.67 -3.06
CA ASP A 922 -25.45 -29.79 -1.88
C ASP A 922 -26.83 -29.16 -1.60
N GLY A 923 -27.83 -29.43 -2.45
CA GLY A 923 -29.17 -28.86 -2.34
C GLY A 923 -29.27 -27.37 -2.74
N LYS A 924 -28.21 -26.79 -3.33
CA LYS A 924 -28.25 -25.44 -3.91
C LYS A 924 -28.68 -25.49 -5.39
N ARG A 925 -29.25 -24.40 -5.90
CA ARG A 925 -29.57 -24.29 -7.33
C ARG A 925 -28.28 -24.35 -8.15
N VAL A 926 -28.31 -25.10 -9.24
CA VAL A 926 -27.18 -25.17 -10.17
C VAL A 926 -27.11 -23.87 -10.95
N ILE A 927 -25.98 -23.17 -10.82
CA ILE A 927 -25.71 -21.94 -11.56
C ILE A 927 -25.38 -22.31 -13.02
N GLU A 928 -26.06 -21.66 -13.97
CA GLU A 928 -25.81 -21.80 -15.40
C GLU A 928 -24.74 -20.80 -15.88
N SER A 929 -24.88 -19.53 -15.51
CA SER A 929 -23.89 -18.47 -15.76
C SER A 929 -23.91 -17.44 -14.63
N ILE A 930 -22.84 -16.64 -14.54
CA ILE A 930 -22.76 -15.49 -13.63
C ILE A 930 -22.27 -14.30 -14.46
N ASN A 931 -23.01 -13.20 -14.43
CA ASN A 931 -22.59 -11.93 -14.99
C ASN A 931 -21.93 -11.07 -13.88
N TYR A 932 -20.65 -10.72 -14.06
CA TYR A 932 -19.84 -9.92 -13.13
C TYR A 932 -19.66 -8.46 -13.58
N ASP A 933 -20.42 -8.01 -14.57
CA ASP A 933 -20.25 -6.70 -15.19
C ASP A 933 -20.18 -5.58 -14.15
N SER A 934 -19.16 -4.75 -14.30
CA SER A 934 -19.00 -3.51 -13.57
C SER A 934 -19.07 -2.34 -14.53
N VAL A 935 -19.76 -1.28 -14.11
CA VAL A 935 -19.82 -0.04 -14.89
C VAL A 935 -18.48 0.70 -14.80
N GLY A 936 -17.81 0.86 -15.94
CA GLY A 936 -16.60 1.65 -16.13
C GLY A 936 -16.90 3.15 -16.24
N THR A 937 -16.00 3.97 -15.70
CA THR A 937 -16.01 5.44 -15.79
C THR A 937 -14.70 5.92 -16.37
N VAL A 938 -14.79 6.78 -17.38
CA VAL A 938 -13.66 7.20 -18.20
C VAL A 938 -13.40 8.70 -18.10
N THR A 939 -12.13 9.09 -18.03
CA THR A 939 -11.69 10.43 -18.45
C THR A 939 -11.01 10.35 -19.80
N CYS A 940 -11.03 11.43 -20.56
CA CYS A 940 -10.52 11.45 -21.92
C CYS A 940 -9.84 12.76 -22.30
N CYS A 941 -8.92 12.66 -23.26
CA CYS A 941 -8.43 13.80 -24.00
C CYS A 941 -9.36 14.07 -25.19
N ILE A 942 -9.62 15.34 -25.47
CA ILE A 942 -10.57 15.79 -26.50
C ILE A 942 -9.92 16.81 -27.42
N MET A 943 -10.19 16.68 -28.73
CA MET A 943 -9.79 17.67 -29.73
C MET A 943 -10.79 18.82 -29.71
N MET A 944 -10.35 19.97 -29.23
CA MET A 944 -11.20 21.14 -29.09
C MET A 944 -11.30 21.89 -30.42
N LYS A 945 -12.35 22.69 -30.59
CA LYS A 945 -12.54 23.52 -31.79
C LYS A 945 -11.39 24.48 -32.09
N GLY A 946 -10.54 24.79 -31.11
CA GLY A 946 -9.33 25.60 -31.32
C GLY A 946 -8.39 24.99 -32.36
N ALA A 947 -8.33 23.66 -32.45
CA ALA A 947 -7.49 22.92 -33.39
C ALA A 947 -7.93 23.03 -34.85
N GLN A 948 -9.02 23.76 -35.15
CA GLN A 948 -9.55 23.84 -36.50
C GLN A 948 -8.53 24.50 -37.45
N GLY A 949 -8.08 23.76 -38.46
CA GLY A 949 -7.00 24.15 -39.36
C GLY A 949 -5.59 23.67 -38.94
N ASP A 950 -5.45 23.03 -37.78
CA ASP A 950 -4.22 22.34 -37.32
C ASP A 950 -4.53 20.97 -36.67
N GLU A 951 -5.58 20.29 -37.17
CA GLU A 951 -6.09 19.04 -36.59
C GLU A 951 -5.06 17.91 -36.59
N GLU A 952 -4.19 17.85 -37.60
CA GLU A 952 -3.16 16.81 -37.73
C GLU A 952 -2.14 16.89 -36.57
N ARG A 953 -1.68 18.09 -36.20
CA ARG A 953 -0.70 18.24 -35.09
C ARG A 953 -1.35 17.99 -33.74
N ALA A 954 -2.59 18.43 -33.55
CA ALA A 954 -3.38 18.10 -32.36
C ALA A 954 -3.61 16.57 -32.25
N TRP A 955 -3.87 15.90 -33.37
CA TRP A 955 -4.05 14.45 -33.40
C TRP A 955 -2.77 13.68 -33.07
N GLU A 956 -1.62 14.07 -33.63
CA GLU A 956 -0.33 13.46 -33.27
C GLU A 956 -0.04 13.58 -31.77
N PHE A 957 -0.35 14.73 -31.16
CA PHE A 957 -0.23 14.91 -29.72
C PHE A 957 -1.16 13.98 -28.93
N MET A 958 -2.44 13.86 -29.32
CA MET A 958 -3.40 12.97 -28.65
C MET A 958 -2.99 11.49 -28.75
N LYS A 959 -2.47 11.06 -29.90
CA LYS A 959 -1.95 9.70 -30.11
C LYS A 959 -0.75 9.40 -29.24
N TRP A 960 0.19 10.34 -29.14
CA TRP A 960 1.36 10.21 -28.26
C TRP A 960 0.91 10.16 -26.80
N TRP A 961 0.07 11.11 -26.37
CA TRP A 961 -0.33 11.20 -24.98
C TRP A 961 -0.99 9.92 -24.47
N THR A 962 -1.79 9.26 -25.30
CA THR A 962 -2.50 8.01 -24.97
C THR A 962 -1.74 6.74 -25.37
N ASP A 963 -0.51 6.85 -25.85
CA ASP A 963 0.32 5.68 -26.13
C ASP A 963 0.83 5.01 -24.85
N LYS A 964 1.39 3.81 -25.02
CA LYS A 964 1.87 3.01 -23.92
C LYS A 964 3.00 3.71 -23.15
N ASP A 965 4.01 4.22 -23.84
CA ASP A 965 5.23 4.71 -23.22
C ASP A 965 4.98 6.04 -22.49
N ALA A 966 4.18 6.95 -23.07
CA ALA A 966 3.76 8.19 -22.43
C ALA A 966 2.92 7.91 -21.17
N GLN A 967 1.92 7.01 -21.26
CA GLN A 967 1.08 6.67 -20.10
C GLN A 967 1.86 5.95 -18.99
N SER A 968 2.78 5.03 -19.34
CA SER A 968 3.68 4.38 -18.39
C SER A 968 4.61 5.39 -17.72
N ASN A 969 5.26 6.28 -18.49
CA ASN A 969 6.15 7.32 -17.95
C ASN A 969 5.41 8.31 -17.05
N TYR A 970 4.23 8.77 -17.47
CA TYR A 970 3.41 9.67 -16.66
C TYR A 970 2.99 9.01 -15.34
N GLY A 971 2.51 7.77 -15.39
CA GLY A 971 2.15 7.01 -14.20
C GLY A 971 3.34 6.76 -13.26
N ASN A 972 4.51 6.40 -13.81
CA ASN A 972 5.73 6.18 -13.04
C ASN A 972 6.22 7.46 -12.36
N GLU A 973 6.18 8.60 -13.05
CA GLU A 973 6.51 9.90 -12.47
C GLU A 973 5.49 10.36 -11.43
N LEU A 974 4.20 10.06 -11.61
CA LEU A 974 3.17 10.30 -10.59
C LEU A 974 3.43 9.47 -9.33
N VAL A 975 3.80 8.19 -9.48
CA VAL A 975 4.20 7.34 -8.35
C VAL A 975 5.51 7.84 -7.73
N ALA A 976 6.48 8.29 -8.52
CA ALA A 976 7.72 8.89 -8.02
C ALA A 976 7.44 10.16 -7.20
N LEU A 977 6.42 10.93 -7.60
CA LEU A 977 6.08 12.19 -6.96
C LEU A 977 5.18 12.01 -5.73
N LEU A 978 4.17 11.14 -5.82
CA LEU A 978 3.09 11.00 -4.83
C LEU A 978 3.17 9.70 -4.01
N GLY A 979 4.17 8.85 -4.27
CA GLY A 979 4.29 7.53 -3.65
C GLY A 979 3.27 6.52 -4.20
N PRO A 980 3.07 5.37 -3.52
CA PRO A 980 2.15 4.32 -3.97
C PRO A 980 0.70 4.79 -4.19
N SER A 981 0.24 5.81 -3.44
CA SER A 981 -1.08 6.42 -3.65
C SER A 981 -1.22 7.15 -4.98
N GLY A 982 -0.10 7.47 -5.65
CA GLY A 982 -0.04 8.13 -6.96
C GLY A 982 -0.20 7.20 -8.16
N GLN A 983 -0.48 5.91 -7.96
CA GLN A 983 -0.71 4.98 -9.06
C GLN A 983 -1.86 5.45 -9.95
N TYR A 984 -1.56 5.59 -11.24
CA TYR A 984 -2.41 6.24 -12.21
C TYR A 984 -3.34 5.23 -12.88
N ALA A 985 -4.65 5.46 -12.85
CA ALA A 985 -5.67 4.56 -13.38
C ALA A 985 -5.77 4.61 -14.92
N THR A 986 -4.67 4.39 -15.64
CA THR A 986 -4.61 4.54 -17.10
C THR A 986 -5.61 3.61 -17.80
N ALA A 987 -6.28 4.14 -18.83
CA ALA A 987 -7.15 3.35 -19.71
C ALA A 987 -6.36 2.49 -20.71
N ASN A 988 -5.06 2.77 -20.89
CA ASN A 988 -4.22 1.99 -21.80
C ASN A 988 -3.87 0.63 -21.17
N LEU A 989 -4.39 -0.46 -21.76
CA LEU A 989 -4.28 -1.81 -21.21
C LEU A 989 -2.84 -2.32 -21.13
N GLU A 990 -1.96 -1.88 -22.03
CA GLU A 990 -0.54 -2.25 -21.99
C GLU A 990 0.20 -1.51 -20.88
N ALA A 991 -0.01 -0.20 -20.76
CA ALA A 991 0.59 0.60 -19.70
C ALA A 991 0.10 0.16 -18.30
N LEU A 992 -1.19 -0.17 -18.17
CA LEU A 992 -1.76 -0.69 -16.93
C LEU A 992 -1.07 -1.98 -16.47
N ARG A 993 -0.76 -2.89 -17.39
CA ARG A 993 -0.09 -4.17 -17.09
C ARG A 993 1.36 -4.01 -16.64
N GLU A 994 2.01 -2.92 -17.03
CA GLU A 994 3.38 -2.58 -16.61
C GLU A 994 3.43 -1.92 -15.22
N GLN A 995 2.29 -1.48 -14.69
CA GLN A 995 2.24 -0.90 -13.36
C GLN A 995 2.54 -1.94 -12.27
N PRO A 996 3.11 -1.50 -11.13
CA PRO A 996 3.62 -2.38 -10.09
C PRO A 996 2.52 -2.93 -9.16
N TRP A 997 1.49 -3.55 -9.73
CA TRP A 997 0.43 -4.26 -8.99
C TRP A 997 0.97 -5.55 -8.37
N SER A 998 0.44 -5.96 -7.21
CA SER A 998 0.70 -7.31 -6.71
C SER A 998 0.03 -8.35 -7.64
N PRO A 999 0.53 -9.58 -7.76
CA PRO A 999 0.00 -10.60 -8.64
C PRO A 999 -1.48 -10.90 -8.40
N ASP A 1000 -1.90 -10.92 -7.14
CA ASP A 1000 -3.29 -11.18 -6.75
C ASP A 1000 -4.21 -10.02 -7.13
N VAL A 1001 -3.75 -8.78 -6.94
CA VAL A 1001 -4.49 -7.57 -7.31
C VAL A 1001 -4.56 -7.44 -8.82
N ARG A 1002 -3.45 -7.66 -9.53
CA ARG A 1002 -3.42 -7.68 -10.99
C ARG A 1002 -4.37 -8.75 -11.54
N ALA A 1003 -4.38 -9.95 -10.97
CA ALA A 1003 -5.30 -11.00 -11.40
C ALA A 1003 -6.77 -10.57 -11.19
N ALA A 1004 -7.11 -10.02 -10.02
CA ALA A 1004 -8.45 -9.53 -9.75
C ALA A 1004 -8.87 -8.36 -10.68
N LEU A 1005 -7.92 -7.46 -11.00
CA LEU A 1005 -8.14 -6.38 -11.96
C LEU A 1005 -8.35 -6.93 -13.37
N GLU A 1006 -7.48 -7.83 -13.85
CA GLU A 1006 -7.60 -8.48 -15.16
C GLU A 1006 -8.93 -9.25 -15.30
N ASP A 1007 -9.34 -9.97 -14.26
CA ASP A 1007 -10.63 -10.66 -14.21
C ASP A 1007 -11.77 -9.65 -14.33
N GLN A 1008 -11.76 -8.56 -13.57
CA GLN A 1008 -12.82 -7.54 -13.65
C GLN A 1008 -12.78 -6.73 -14.96
N PHE A 1009 -11.61 -6.46 -15.52
CA PHE A 1009 -11.45 -5.80 -16.82
C PHE A 1009 -12.13 -6.59 -17.95
N SER A 1010 -12.12 -7.93 -17.87
CA SER A 1010 -12.86 -8.77 -18.82
C SER A 1010 -14.39 -8.76 -18.63
N ASN A 1011 -14.89 -8.03 -17.63
CA ASN A 1011 -16.31 -7.87 -17.28
C ASN A 1011 -16.60 -6.37 -17.03
N LEU A 1012 -16.25 -5.53 -18.00
CA LEU A 1012 -16.57 -4.10 -17.99
C LEU A 1012 -17.63 -3.77 -19.02
N ILE A 1013 -18.48 -2.83 -18.63
CA ILE A 1013 -19.45 -2.19 -19.49
C ILE A 1013 -19.45 -0.71 -19.17
N ALA A 1014 -19.80 0.14 -20.13
CA ALA A 1014 -19.95 1.56 -19.87
C ALA A 1014 -21.34 2.04 -20.27
N ILE A 1015 -21.68 3.22 -19.74
CA ILE A 1015 -22.95 3.87 -20.03
C ILE A 1015 -22.66 4.91 -21.12
N PRO A 1016 -23.26 4.79 -22.32
CA PRO A 1016 -23.17 5.82 -23.33
C PRO A 1016 -23.78 7.14 -22.82
N GLU A 1017 -23.17 8.27 -23.19
CA GLU A 1017 -23.72 9.59 -22.86
C GLU A 1017 -24.59 10.09 -24.02
N TYR A 1018 -25.84 10.46 -23.73
CA TYR A 1018 -26.79 11.00 -24.71
C TYR A 1018 -27.23 12.43 -24.36
N PRO A 1019 -27.71 13.23 -25.35
CA PRO A 1019 -28.24 14.57 -25.09
C PRO A 1019 -29.33 14.57 -24.00
N GLY A 1020 -29.06 15.26 -22.89
CA GLY A 1020 -29.98 15.33 -21.74
C GLY A 1020 -29.73 14.28 -20.66
N GLY A 1021 -28.80 13.35 -20.85
CA GLY A 1021 -28.48 12.26 -19.91
C GLY A 1021 -28.18 12.73 -18.47
N TYR A 1022 -27.56 13.90 -18.31
CA TYR A 1022 -27.29 14.54 -17.01
C TYR A 1022 -28.51 14.63 -16.07
N ILE A 1023 -29.74 14.64 -16.60
CA ILE A 1023 -30.97 14.73 -15.80
C ILE A 1023 -31.34 13.42 -15.10
N VAL A 1024 -30.91 12.28 -15.63
CA VAL A 1024 -31.29 10.93 -15.16
C VAL A 1024 -30.86 10.75 -13.71
N SER A 1025 -29.60 11.05 -13.40
CA SER A 1025 -29.03 10.94 -12.05
C SER A 1025 -29.84 11.73 -11.01
N ARG A 1026 -30.31 12.93 -11.37
CA ARG A 1026 -31.11 13.78 -10.47
C ARG A 1026 -32.44 13.11 -10.12
N TYR A 1027 -33.19 12.64 -11.11
CA TYR A 1027 -34.52 12.09 -10.88
C TYR A 1027 -34.49 10.69 -10.24
N VAL A 1028 -33.52 9.84 -10.60
CA VAL A 1028 -33.32 8.56 -9.89
C VAL A 1028 -32.93 8.80 -8.44
N SER A 1029 -32.12 9.83 -8.15
CA SER A 1029 -31.82 10.23 -6.77
C SER A 1029 -33.07 10.71 -6.01
N PHE A 1030 -33.97 11.48 -6.64
CA PHE A 1030 -35.23 11.87 -6.02
C PHE A 1030 -36.14 10.68 -5.73
N ALA A 1031 -36.25 9.72 -6.66
CA ALA A 1031 -36.99 8.49 -6.44
C ALA A 1031 -36.42 7.70 -5.25
N PHE A 1032 -35.09 7.53 -5.20
CA PHE A 1032 -34.41 6.82 -4.13
C PHE A 1032 -34.63 7.49 -2.77
N LEU A 1033 -34.46 8.81 -2.70
CA LEU A 1033 -34.66 9.59 -1.48
C LEU A 1033 -36.12 9.55 -1.01
N ALA A 1034 -37.09 9.49 -1.91
CA ALA A 1034 -38.50 9.33 -1.55
C ALA A 1034 -38.77 7.93 -0.97
N ALA A 1035 -38.22 6.88 -1.59
CA ALA A 1035 -38.31 5.52 -1.06
C ALA A 1035 -37.69 5.42 0.35
N TYR A 1036 -36.50 5.99 0.51
CA TYR A 1036 -35.75 5.90 1.77
C TYR A 1036 -36.30 6.80 2.90
N ASN A 1037 -36.57 8.08 2.63
CA ASN A 1037 -36.97 9.03 3.68
C ASN A 1037 -38.48 9.05 3.94
N GLU A 1038 -39.29 8.78 2.93
CA GLU A 1038 -40.75 8.92 3.00
C GLU A 1038 -41.48 7.57 2.99
N ASN A 1039 -40.75 6.45 2.97
CA ASN A 1039 -41.31 5.09 2.78
C ASN A 1039 -42.23 5.01 1.56
N ALA A 1040 -41.92 5.78 0.51
CA ALA A 1040 -42.66 5.71 -0.73
C ALA A 1040 -42.36 4.38 -1.45
N ASP A 1041 -43.33 3.89 -2.23
CA ASP A 1041 -43.09 2.73 -3.07
C ASP A 1041 -42.01 3.06 -4.14
N PRO A 1042 -40.88 2.32 -4.20
CA PRO A 1042 -39.79 2.62 -5.11
C PRO A 1042 -40.22 2.61 -6.58
N VAL A 1043 -41.05 1.64 -6.95
CA VAL A 1043 -41.50 1.42 -8.33
C VAL A 1043 -42.39 2.58 -8.77
N ASP A 1044 -43.42 2.91 -7.98
CA ASP A 1044 -44.33 4.02 -8.27
C ASP A 1044 -43.58 5.35 -8.39
N LYS A 1045 -42.58 5.58 -7.52
CA LYS A 1045 -41.80 6.82 -7.55
C LYS A 1045 -40.88 6.91 -8.75
N LEU A 1046 -40.16 5.84 -9.10
CA LEU A 1046 -39.32 5.85 -10.29
C LEU A 1046 -40.17 6.11 -11.54
N LEU A 1047 -41.27 5.37 -11.70
CA LEU A 1047 -42.22 5.55 -12.81
C LEU A 1047 -42.74 6.99 -12.91
N SER A 1048 -43.01 7.65 -11.77
CA SER A 1048 -43.51 9.03 -11.77
C SER A 1048 -42.51 10.05 -12.33
N TYR A 1049 -41.22 9.72 -12.39
CA TYR A 1049 -40.18 10.60 -12.91
C TYR A 1049 -39.79 10.33 -14.37
N ILE A 1050 -40.17 9.18 -14.95
CA ILE A 1050 -39.77 8.79 -16.30
C ILE A 1050 -40.22 9.82 -17.34
N SER A 1051 -41.47 10.30 -17.26
CA SER A 1051 -41.96 11.34 -18.17
C SER A 1051 -41.17 12.65 -18.10
N TYR A 1052 -40.55 12.96 -16.95
CA TYR A 1052 -39.71 14.16 -16.81
C TYR A 1052 -38.31 13.95 -17.38
N ILE A 1053 -37.79 12.72 -17.30
CA ILE A 1053 -36.52 12.33 -17.92
C ILE A 1053 -36.69 12.38 -19.45
N ASP A 1054 -37.69 11.70 -20.00
CA ASP A 1054 -37.92 11.63 -21.44
C ASP A 1054 -38.23 13.00 -22.04
N ALA A 1055 -38.95 13.86 -21.32
CA ALA A 1055 -39.20 15.23 -21.75
C ALA A 1055 -37.91 16.05 -21.87
N GLU A 1056 -36.95 15.87 -20.96
CA GLU A 1056 -35.66 16.56 -21.04
C GLU A 1056 -34.75 15.97 -22.11
N LEU A 1057 -34.74 14.63 -22.30
CA LEU A 1057 -34.07 13.99 -23.43
C LEU A 1057 -34.62 14.55 -24.76
N SER A 1058 -35.94 14.57 -24.92
CA SER A 1058 -36.61 15.10 -26.12
C SER A 1058 -36.29 16.58 -26.33
N ARG A 1059 -36.40 17.42 -25.28
CA ARG A 1059 -36.06 18.85 -25.34
C ARG A 1059 -34.62 19.08 -25.78
N LYS A 1060 -33.67 18.27 -25.30
CA LYS A 1060 -32.26 18.38 -25.72
C LYS A 1060 -32.04 17.90 -27.14
N ARG A 1061 -32.75 16.87 -27.58
CA ARG A 1061 -32.68 16.40 -28.97
C ARG A 1061 -33.25 17.43 -29.94
N GLU A 1062 -34.35 18.10 -29.61
CA GLU A 1062 -34.87 19.25 -30.37
C GLU A 1062 -33.85 20.40 -30.44
N GLU A 1063 -33.16 20.70 -29.33
CA GLU A 1063 -32.12 21.74 -29.27
C GLU A 1063 -30.96 21.48 -30.26
N PHE A 1064 -30.77 20.23 -30.69
CA PHE A 1064 -29.69 19.78 -31.56
C PHE A 1064 -30.17 19.21 -32.91
N ASP A 1065 -31.43 19.45 -33.29
CA ASP A 1065 -32.02 18.96 -34.55
C ASP A 1065 -31.96 17.43 -34.74
N LEU A 1066 -32.11 16.67 -33.65
CA LEU A 1066 -32.13 15.19 -33.64
C LEU A 1066 -33.57 14.64 -33.59
N PRO A 1067 -33.82 13.41 -34.11
CA PRO A 1067 -35.14 12.79 -34.03
C PRO A 1067 -35.61 12.64 -32.58
N THR A 1068 -36.89 12.90 -32.32
CA THR A 1068 -37.48 12.91 -30.97
C THR A 1068 -38.55 11.84 -30.81
N LEU A 1069 -38.77 11.38 -29.58
CA LEU A 1069 -39.78 10.35 -29.31
C LEU A 1069 -41.21 10.77 -29.74
N GLU A 1070 -41.56 12.06 -29.63
CA GLU A 1070 -42.87 12.58 -30.01
C GLU A 1070 -43.14 12.44 -31.52
N GLU A 1071 -42.12 12.64 -32.37
CA GLU A 1071 -42.24 12.52 -33.83
C GLU A 1071 -42.59 11.08 -34.28
N PHE A 1072 -42.18 10.06 -33.52
CA PHE A 1072 -42.47 8.65 -33.82
C PHE A 1072 -43.77 8.15 -33.19
N ASN A 1073 -44.29 8.84 -32.17
CA ASN A 1073 -45.56 8.50 -31.50
C ASN A 1073 -46.79 9.17 -32.14
N SER A 1074 -46.58 10.21 -32.97
CA SER A 1074 -47.63 10.94 -33.72
C SER A 1074 -47.95 10.30 -35.07
#